data_AF-A0A6I5P6I2-F1
#
_entry.id   AF-A0A6I5P6I2-F1
#
_cell.length_a   1.000
_cell.length_b   1.000
_cell.length_c   1.000
_cell.angle_alpha   90.00
_cell.angle_beta   90.00
_cell.angle_gamma   90.00
#
_symmetry.space_group_name_H-M   'P 1'
#
loop_
_entity.id
_entity.type
_entity.pdbx_description
1 polymer ?
#
loop_
_entity_poly.entity_id
_entity_poly.type
_entity_poly.pdbx_seq_one_letter_code
_entity_poly.pdbx_strand_id
1 'polypeptide(L)'
;MVVTTVPVLPLNSQVLPGHNQETYQRLQTAVQAIPPHQIWVATCDDLPLQRQLAATLEESLQSRGKTVDTQRLLDIEQPNLVQQIQSWLSQFPTERPPLLQILGIEQLTHCGSDTQYRFLRSLHQLWPLWPQFDVSILLWMPRPWLKQIRREVPNLGRSVFEFMGEPTPITTIPHQPNFQVAFSTVREWQFLGQVAPTRLSEDDLEIRPPSPPVVAESAAVDHHPGDEVAESEVPTFSEALWHQLQDDLSDFESAPTNADSAILDNASAGPVKRPQPPESPSEDVGDGRSRQASHQTAAEPLPAAAWPQVDTDLLADWAIAFELRDRVQSGDQSASTLETAIQAYESLQPEQLTTPQRTEVLNDLGSLYWLWAQQATAIDPYFQRLMQSREIYEAALSPISPQTGAGVLNRLHSNLGSVYSLLAAYQDPIHYLSQAVRAFHRALQYAPVETMPDEYALLQTHLGTAYWSLSQQSQEPTHLHRAIAAYQEALQQSQPQHAPKLYAQLQNNLGIALWSLARHERPVFLLEQAIGAYRTALAYRTLEGDPTGYAATQNNLGTAYWDLGGHCEERLPAQQQTWRQAIIAYESAISAVGSVQQEPLSFDVWAAHHSVGVVYDQLAITLAPQATVQQPLLTRATMHYTEALMGWQAMESASTDTALQALIRNLQLQARFLGIEMQQRSLSQIPADWLPDIWRKL
;
A
#
# COMPACT_ATOMS: atom_id res chain seq x y z
N MET A 1 -2.03 34.35 -26.44
CA MET A 1 -3.44 33.89 -26.52
C MET A 1 -4.31 34.94 -25.86
N VAL A 2 -5.36 35.38 -26.54
CA VAL A 2 -6.25 36.45 -26.09
C VAL A 2 -7.01 35.98 -24.85
N VAL A 3 -6.78 36.63 -23.72
CA VAL A 3 -7.57 36.44 -22.49
C VAL A 3 -8.93 37.09 -22.73
N THR A 4 -9.94 36.28 -23.01
CA THR A 4 -11.34 36.71 -22.98
C THR A 4 -11.74 36.96 -21.53
N THR A 5 -11.85 38.23 -21.18
CA THR A 5 -12.49 38.70 -19.95
C THR A 5 -13.97 38.34 -19.98
N VAL A 6 -14.43 37.51 -19.05
CA VAL A 6 -15.86 37.32 -18.79
C VAL A 6 -16.31 38.44 -17.84
N PRO A 7 -17.28 39.30 -18.21
CA PRO A 7 -17.75 40.34 -17.32
C PRO A 7 -18.61 39.72 -16.21
N VAL A 8 -18.45 40.23 -14.99
CA VAL A 8 -19.36 39.95 -13.86
C VAL A 8 -20.72 40.55 -14.20
N LEU A 9 -21.71 39.70 -14.49
CA LEU A 9 -23.08 40.13 -14.76
C LEU A 9 -23.83 40.40 -13.45
N PRO A 10 -24.53 41.54 -13.31
CA PRO A 10 -25.41 41.78 -12.18
C PRO A 10 -26.61 40.81 -12.23
N LEU A 11 -27.08 40.37 -11.06
CA LEU A 11 -28.16 39.37 -10.90
C LEU A 11 -29.54 39.76 -11.44
N ASN A 12 -29.66 40.88 -12.15
CA ASN A 12 -30.93 41.39 -12.67
C ASN A 12 -31.08 41.31 -14.20
N SER A 13 -30.24 40.57 -14.92
CA SER A 13 -30.46 40.29 -16.35
C SER A 13 -30.66 38.80 -16.60
N GLN A 14 -31.90 38.38 -16.90
CA GLN A 14 -32.35 37.30 -17.80
C GLN A 14 -31.45 36.08 -18.18
N VAL A 15 -30.44 35.67 -17.40
CA VAL A 15 -29.38 34.73 -17.85
C VAL A 15 -29.17 33.50 -16.93
N LEU A 16 -29.96 33.34 -15.86
CA LEU A 16 -30.06 32.05 -15.18
C LEU A 16 -31.23 31.25 -15.79
N PRO A 17 -31.03 29.99 -16.22
CA PRO A 17 -32.14 29.11 -16.55
C PRO A 17 -33.14 29.08 -15.39
N GLY A 18 -34.45 29.06 -15.67
CA GLY A 18 -35.49 29.18 -14.64
C GLY A 18 -35.31 28.22 -13.46
N HIS A 19 -34.75 27.03 -13.71
CA HIS A 19 -34.37 26.07 -12.69
C HIS A 19 -33.30 26.57 -11.70
N ASN A 20 -32.20 27.17 -12.17
CA ASN A 20 -31.16 27.70 -11.28
C ASN A 20 -31.67 28.88 -10.47
N GLN A 21 -32.55 29.71 -11.03
CA GLN A 21 -33.17 30.82 -10.34
C GLN A 21 -34.10 30.31 -9.21
N GLU A 22 -34.92 29.30 -9.49
CA GLU A 22 -35.78 28.65 -8.50
C GLU A 22 -34.95 27.98 -7.39
N THR A 23 -33.92 27.21 -7.75
CA THR A 23 -32.99 26.59 -6.79
C THR A 23 -32.28 27.65 -5.93
N TYR A 24 -31.86 28.76 -6.53
CA TYR A 24 -31.23 29.85 -5.80
C TYR A 24 -32.19 30.53 -4.83
N GLN A 25 -33.44 30.78 -5.23
CA GLN A 25 -34.47 31.32 -4.32
C GLN A 25 -34.74 30.39 -3.14
N ARG A 26 -34.76 29.07 -3.37
CA ARG A 26 -34.89 28.07 -2.30
C ARG A 26 -33.68 28.08 -1.36
N LEU A 27 -32.46 28.14 -1.90
CA LEU A 27 -31.24 28.26 -1.10
C LEU A 27 -31.27 29.54 -0.26
N GLN A 28 -31.59 30.67 -0.88
CA GLN A 28 -31.67 31.95 -0.21
C GLN A 28 -32.72 31.93 0.89
N THR A 29 -33.89 31.33 0.66
CA THR A 29 -34.95 31.19 1.69
C THR A 29 -34.51 30.30 2.85
N ALA A 30 -33.84 29.18 2.57
CA ALA A 30 -33.35 28.26 3.59
C ALA A 30 -32.27 28.90 4.48
N VAL A 31 -31.37 29.66 3.85
CA VAL A 31 -30.28 30.36 4.55
C VAL A 31 -30.79 31.65 5.22
N GLN A 32 -31.86 32.28 4.76
CA GLN A 32 -32.39 33.54 5.33
C GLN A 32 -32.82 33.46 6.80
N ALA A 33 -33.35 32.32 7.24
CA ALA A 33 -33.72 32.12 8.64
C ALA A 33 -32.53 31.71 9.52
N ILE A 34 -31.37 31.43 8.90
CA ILE A 34 -30.17 30.79 9.46
C ILE A 34 -30.52 29.88 10.65
N PRO A 35 -31.34 28.82 10.44
CA PRO A 35 -31.63 27.87 11.50
C PRO A 35 -30.31 27.35 12.08
N PRO A 36 -30.18 27.25 13.41
CA PRO A 36 -28.94 26.78 14.02
C PRO A 36 -28.71 25.31 13.67
N HIS A 37 -27.43 24.92 13.56
CA HIS A 37 -27.01 23.55 13.34
C HIS A 37 -27.57 22.91 12.06
N GLN A 38 -27.56 23.61 10.92
CA GLN A 38 -27.88 23.02 9.62
C GLN A 38 -26.65 22.87 8.72
N ILE A 39 -26.52 21.70 8.09
CA ILE A 39 -25.52 21.43 7.04
C ILE A 39 -26.26 21.35 5.71
N TRP A 40 -25.98 22.29 4.83
CA TRP A 40 -26.47 22.32 3.46
C TRP A 40 -25.35 21.98 2.48
N VAL A 41 -25.74 21.40 1.35
CA VAL A 41 -24.85 21.18 0.21
C VAL A 41 -25.40 21.91 -1.00
N ALA A 42 -24.61 22.80 -1.59
CA ALA A 42 -24.88 23.38 -2.89
C ALA A 42 -23.96 22.72 -3.91
N THR A 43 -24.55 22.02 -4.89
CA THR A 43 -23.78 21.33 -5.92
C THR A 43 -23.86 22.03 -7.27
N CYS A 44 -22.70 22.28 -7.87
CA CYS A 44 -22.56 22.94 -9.16
C CYS A 44 -21.25 22.51 -9.81
N ASP A 45 -21.32 21.96 -11.04
CA ASP A 45 -20.15 21.51 -11.80
C ASP A 45 -19.48 22.65 -12.59
N ASP A 46 -20.19 23.77 -12.76
CA ASP A 46 -19.70 25.00 -13.39
C ASP A 46 -19.08 25.89 -12.30
N LEU A 47 -17.75 25.90 -12.20
CA LEU A 47 -17.04 26.62 -11.14
C LEU A 47 -17.21 28.14 -11.22
N PRO A 48 -17.14 28.80 -12.40
CA PRO A 48 -17.51 30.21 -12.53
C PRO A 48 -18.89 30.52 -11.98
N LEU A 49 -19.90 29.71 -12.34
CA LEU A 49 -21.27 29.86 -11.84
C LEU A 49 -21.34 29.63 -10.32
N GLN A 50 -20.68 28.58 -9.80
CA GLN A 50 -20.62 28.27 -8.36
C GLN A 50 -20.10 29.47 -7.55
N ARG A 51 -19.00 30.08 -8.01
CA ARG A 51 -18.37 31.25 -7.35
C ARG A 51 -19.27 32.48 -7.43
N GLN A 52 -19.94 32.71 -8.56
CA GLN A 52 -20.90 33.81 -8.71
C GLN A 52 -22.10 33.65 -7.76
N LEU A 53 -22.67 32.44 -7.65
CA LEU A 53 -23.79 32.16 -6.76
C LEU A 53 -23.43 32.35 -5.28
N ALA A 54 -22.24 31.88 -4.88
CA ALA A 54 -21.74 32.08 -3.52
C ALA A 54 -21.50 33.56 -3.22
N ALA A 55 -20.81 34.29 -4.10
CA ALA A 55 -20.55 35.73 -3.94
C ALA A 55 -21.84 36.54 -3.83
N THR A 56 -22.85 36.19 -4.64
CA THR A 56 -24.18 36.80 -4.55
C THR A 56 -24.82 36.56 -3.19
N LEU A 57 -24.74 35.31 -2.70
CA LEU A 57 -25.36 34.96 -1.42
C LEU A 57 -24.73 35.76 -0.29
N GLU A 58 -23.41 35.91 -0.31
CA GLU A 58 -22.67 36.75 0.64
C GLU A 58 -23.11 38.21 0.58
N GLU A 59 -23.20 38.82 -0.61
CA GLU A 59 -23.66 40.21 -0.77
C GLU A 59 -25.11 40.40 -0.26
N SER A 60 -25.97 39.41 -0.51
CA SER A 60 -27.34 39.39 0.00
C SER A 60 -27.42 39.28 1.53
N LEU A 61 -26.46 38.61 2.17
CA LEU A 61 -26.39 38.49 3.64
C LEU A 61 -25.83 39.78 4.25
N GLN A 62 -24.74 40.32 3.68
CA GLN A 62 -24.07 41.52 4.17
C GLN A 62 -24.95 42.78 4.09
N SER A 63 -25.73 42.93 3.01
CA SER A 63 -26.65 44.05 2.81
C SER A 63 -27.78 44.15 3.85
N ARG A 64 -28.01 43.08 4.63
CA ARG A 64 -29.09 43.00 5.63
C ARG A 64 -28.65 43.21 7.08
N GLY A 65 -27.36 43.49 7.32
CA GLY A 65 -26.86 43.89 8.64
C GLY A 65 -25.51 43.28 8.96
N LYS A 66 -24.43 43.94 8.52
CA LYS A 66 -23.00 43.69 8.80
C LYS A 66 -22.68 42.39 9.53
N THR A 67 -22.69 41.31 8.78
CA THR A 67 -22.20 39.99 9.21
C THR A 67 -20.69 39.88 9.00
N VAL A 68 -20.05 39.07 9.84
CA VAL A 68 -18.71 38.52 9.59
C VAL A 68 -18.66 37.89 8.19
N ASP A 69 -17.54 38.04 7.47
CA ASP A 69 -17.35 37.40 6.17
C ASP A 69 -17.50 35.88 6.31
N THR A 70 -18.55 35.30 5.71
CA THR A 70 -18.94 33.90 5.95
C THR A 70 -18.23 32.92 5.04
N GLN A 71 -17.46 33.38 4.06
CA GLN A 71 -16.84 32.53 3.05
C GLN A 71 -15.41 32.15 3.39
N ARG A 72 -15.08 30.86 3.28
CA ARG A 72 -13.72 30.36 3.44
C ARG A 72 -13.38 29.32 2.38
N LEU A 73 -12.12 29.30 1.96
CA LEU A 73 -11.57 28.23 1.12
C LEU A 73 -11.08 27.09 2.01
N LEU A 74 -11.39 25.86 1.60
CA LEU A 74 -10.80 24.66 2.18
C LEU A 74 -9.28 24.70 1.94
N ASP A 75 -8.52 24.56 3.02
CA ASP A 75 -7.09 24.28 2.92
C ASP A 75 -6.90 22.82 2.51
N ILE A 76 -6.33 22.56 1.33
CA ILE A 76 -6.11 21.20 0.83
C ILE A 76 -4.78 20.60 1.33
N GLU A 77 -3.87 21.43 1.85
CA GLU A 77 -2.65 20.95 2.48
C GLU A 77 -2.97 20.33 3.85
N GLN A 78 -4.00 20.84 4.52
CA GLN A 78 -4.51 20.31 5.80
C GLN A 78 -6.00 19.96 5.73
N PRO A 79 -6.45 18.97 4.95
CA PRO A 79 -7.85 18.77 4.55
C PRO A 79 -8.84 18.34 5.66
N ASN A 80 -8.43 18.36 6.94
CA ASN A 80 -9.29 18.06 8.07
C ASN A 80 -10.27 19.21 8.33
N LEU A 81 -11.51 19.06 7.83
CA LEU A 81 -12.49 20.14 7.87
C LEU A 81 -12.92 20.51 9.30
N VAL A 82 -13.02 19.53 10.21
CA VAL A 82 -13.39 19.75 11.62
C VAL A 82 -12.38 20.66 12.30
N GLN A 83 -11.08 20.36 12.13
CA GLN A 83 -9.99 21.15 12.70
C GLN A 83 -9.97 22.57 12.11
N GLN A 84 -10.14 22.71 10.80
CA GLN A 84 -10.18 24.00 10.14
C GLN A 84 -11.36 24.87 10.65
N ILE A 85 -12.55 24.28 10.85
CA ILE A 85 -13.71 24.96 11.43
C ILE A 85 -13.43 25.40 12.87
N GLN A 86 -12.84 24.53 13.70
CA GLN A 86 -12.47 24.86 15.09
C GLN A 86 -11.47 26.02 15.16
N SER A 87 -10.41 25.96 14.36
CA SER A 87 -9.41 27.02 14.26
C SER A 87 -10.07 28.35 13.86
N TRP A 88 -10.99 28.32 12.88
CA TRP A 88 -11.71 29.52 12.48
C TRP A 88 -12.64 30.05 13.58
N LEU A 89 -13.42 29.20 14.25
CA LEU A 89 -14.31 29.60 15.34
C LEU A 89 -13.56 30.15 16.55
N SER A 90 -12.29 29.77 16.76
CA SER A 90 -11.45 30.33 17.83
C SER A 90 -11.25 31.85 17.71
N GLN A 91 -11.43 32.40 16.51
CA GLN A 91 -11.38 33.85 16.24
C GLN A 91 -12.62 34.59 16.76
N PHE A 92 -13.68 33.87 17.12
CA PHE A 92 -14.98 34.41 17.55
C PHE A 92 -15.38 33.91 18.96
N PRO A 93 -14.66 34.31 20.02
CA PRO A 93 -14.88 33.79 21.36
C PRO A 93 -16.16 34.31 22.05
N THR A 94 -16.77 35.38 21.56
CA THR A 94 -17.90 36.08 22.22
C THR A 94 -19.21 36.02 21.45
N GLU A 95 -19.17 36.11 20.12
CA GLU A 95 -20.35 36.02 19.26
C GLU A 95 -19.96 35.22 18.02
N ARG A 96 -20.53 34.02 17.88
CA ARG A 96 -20.20 33.13 16.78
C ARG A 96 -20.93 33.55 15.50
N PRO A 97 -20.26 33.46 14.34
CA PRO A 97 -20.92 33.70 13.06
C PRO A 97 -22.02 32.67 12.83
N PRO A 98 -23.20 33.08 12.34
CA PRO A 98 -24.35 32.18 12.22
C PRO A 98 -24.25 31.23 11.02
N LEU A 99 -23.42 31.55 10.02
CA LEU A 99 -23.20 30.76 8.81
C LEU A 99 -21.71 30.72 8.44
N LEU A 100 -21.26 29.57 7.95
CA LEU A 100 -19.97 29.36 7.30
C LEU A 100 -20.19 28.71 5.91
N GLN A 101 -19.73 29.37 4.87
CA GLN A 101 -19.70 28.86 3.50
C GLN A 101 -18.30 28.34 3.18
N ILE A 102 -18.19 27.07 2.80
CA ILE A 102 -16.92 26.42 2.45
C ILE A 102 -16.88 26.17 0.96
N LEU A 103 -15.83 26.66 0.32
CA LEU A 103 -15.56 26.54 -1.12
C LEU A 103 -14.20 25.86 -1.34
N GLY A 104 -13.90 25.41 -2.56
CA GLY A 104 -12.60 24.85 -2.91
C GLY A 104 -12.51 23.32 -2.80
N ILE A 105 -13.61 22.63 -2.46
CA ILE A 105 -13.65 21.16 -2.36
C ILE A 105 -13.28 20.49 -3.68
N GLU A 106 -13.57 21.14 -4.82
CA GLU A 106 -13.17 20.63 -6.14
C GLU A 106 -11.65 20.45 -6.27
N GLN A 107 -10.83 21.19 -5.53
CA GLN A 107 -9.37 21.13 -5.67
C GLN A 107 -8.80 19.80 -5.17
N LEU A 108 -9.52 19.11 -4.28
CA LEU A 108 -9.16 17.79 -3.81
C LEU A 108 -9.08 16.75 -4.94
N THR A 109 -9.73 16.97 -6.11
CA THR A 109 -9.61 16.04 -7.25
C THR A 109 -8.19 15.95 -7.81
N HIS A 110 -7.33 16.92 -7.52
CA HIS A 110 -5.93 16.93 -7.94
C HIS A 110 -4.97 16.36 -6.89
N CYS A 111 -5.46 16.10 -5.68
CA CYS A 111 -4.66 15.59 -4.59
C CYS A 111 -4.59 14.06 -4.62
N GLY A 112 -3.57 13.49 -3.97
CA GLY A 112 -3.46 12.04 -3.79
C GLY A 112 -4.65 11.45 -3.04
N SER A 113 -4.86 10.13 -3.17
CA SER A 113 -5.95 9.40 -2.52
C SER A 113 -5.95 9.58 -1.00
N ASP A 114 -4.79 9.70 -0.37
CA ASP A 114 -4.64 9.95 1.06
C ASP A 114 -5.27 11.28 1.49
N THR A 115 -4.94 12.39 0.83
CA THR A 115 -5.51 13.72 1.11
C THR A 115 -7.03 13.75 0.91
N GLN A 116 -7.51 13.13 -0.17
CA GLN A 116 -8.94 13.01 -0.45
C GLN A 116 -9.66 12.20 0.65
N TYR A 117 -9.02 11.14 1.12
CA TYR A 117 -9.57 10.27 2.14
C TYR A 117 -9.58 10.92 3.54
N ARG A 118 -8.53 11.70 3.89
CA ARG A 118 -8.52 12.53 5.12
C ARG A 118 -9.69 13.52 5.14
N PHE A 119 -9.98 14.18 4.02
CA PHE A 119 -11.16 15.06 3.90
C PHE A 119 -12.47 14.29 4.14
N LEU A 120 -12.70 13.18 3.42
CA LEU A 120 -13.92 12.38 3.56
C LEU A 120 -14.10 11.86 5.00
N ARG A 121 -13.01 11.43 5.64
CA ARG A 121 -13.01 11.01 7.04
C ARG A 121 -13.37 12.17 7.98
N SER A 122 -12.85 13.37 7.75
CA SER A 122 -13.24 14.54 8.55
C SER A 122 -14.75 14.87 8.43
N LEU A 123 -15.39 14.56 7.30
CA LEU A 123 -16.85 14.71 7.14
C LEU A 123 -17.65 13.68 7.95
N HIS A 124 -17.16 12.44 8.09
CA HIS A 124 -17.75 11.47 9.03
C HIS A 124 -17.72 11.99 10.47
N GLN A 125 -16.61 12.64 10.85
CA GLN A 125 -16.37 13.18 12.18
C GLN A 125 -17.17 14.47 12.44
N LEU A 126 -17.50 15.24 11.39
CA LEU A 126 -18.27 16.48 11.52
C LEU A 126 -19.66 16.25 12.14
N TRP A 127 -20.35 15.16 11.75
CA TRP A 127 -21.73 14.92 12.16
C TRP A 127 -21.95 14.85 13.70
N PRO A 128 -21.19 14.06 14.48
CA PRO A 128 -21.34 14.04 15.94
C PRO A 128 -20.92 15.35 16.63
N LEU A 129 -19.97 16.10 16.05
CA LEU A 129 -19.44 17.35 16.62
C LEU A 129 -20.30 18.57 16.28
N TRP A 130 -21.18 18.42 15.28
CA TRP A 130 -21.93 19.49 14.66
C TRP A 130 -22.75 20.37 15.61
N PRO A 131 -23.51 19.81 16.58
CA PRO A 131 -24.32 20.62 17.51
C PRO A 131 -23.51 21.56 18.42
N GLN A 132 -22.18 21.45 18.45
CA GLN A 132 -21.33 22.26 19.33
C GLN A 132 -20.68 23.44 18.62
N PHE A 133 -20.74 23.48 17.29
CA PHE A 133 -20.16 24.57 16.53
C PHE A 133 -21.02 25.83 16.55
N ASP A 134 -22.32 25.73 16.90
CA ASP A 134 -23.26 26.87 16.96
C ASP A 134 -23.16 27.79 15.73
N VAL A 135 -23.00 27.14 14.57
CA VAL A 135 -22.89 27.73 13.24
C VAL A 135 -23.63 26.82 12.28
N SER A 136 -24.16 27.35 11.19
CA SER A 136 -24.66 26.55 10.07
C SER A 136 -23.64 26.51 8.94
N ILE A 137 -23.52 25.37 8.25
CA ILE A 137 -22.52 25.17 7.19
C ILE A 137 -23.21 25.03 5.84
N LEU A 138 -22.65 25.70 4.84
CA LEU A 138 -22.98 25.51 3.43
C LEU A 138 -21.73 25.04 2.69
N LEU A 139 -21.73 23.79 2.23
CA LEU A 139 -20.65 23.22 1.43
C LEU A 139 -20.92 23.41 -0.06
N TRP A 140 -20.01 24.08 -0.76
CA TRP A 140 -20.02 24.23 -2.22
C TRP A 140 -19.11 23.19 -2.86
N MET A 141 -19.66 22.32 -3.72
CA MET A 141 -18.89 21.21 -4.32
C MET A 141 -19.44 20.75 -5.69
N PRO A 142 -18.63 20.12 -6.54
CA PRO A 142 -19.11 19.51 -7.78
C PRO A 142 -19.79 18.15 -7.50
N ARG A 143 -20.60 17.67 -8.44
CA ARG A 143 -21.41 16.44 -8.31
C ARG A 143 -20.61 15.16 -8.05
N PRO A 144 -19.40 14.96 -8.59
CA PRO A 144 -18.58 13.80 -8.23
C PRO A 144 -18.31 13.71 -6.73
N TRP A 145 -18.00 14.84 -6.09
CA TRP A 145 -17.78 14.90 -4.64
C TRP A 145 -19.07 14.68 -3.86
N LEU A 146 -20.21 15.20 -4.31
CA LEU A 146 -21.51 14.90 -3.70
C LEU A 146 -21.82 13.39 -3.76
N LYS A 147 -21.56 12.72 -4.88
CA LYS A 147 -21.77 11.27 -5.02
C LYS A 147 -20.87 10.49 -4.07
N GLN A 148 -19.59 10.87 -3.99
CA GLN A 148 -18.62 10.26 -3.08
C GLN A 148 -19.06 10.43 -1.62
N ILE A 149 -19.40 11.65 -1.22
CA ILE A 149 -19.84 11.97 0.13
C ILE A 149 -21.14 11.26 0.49
N ARG A 150 -22.12 11.13 -0.41
CA ARG A 150 -23.36 10.38 -0.15
C ARG A 150 -23.09 8.88 0.07
N ARG A 151 -22.05 8.33 -0.54
CA ARG A 151 -21.63 6.94 -0.36
C ARG A 151 -20.96 6.72 0.99
N GLU A 152 -20.05 7.61 1.34
CA GLU A 152 -19.25 7.48 2.57
C GLU A 152 -20.05 7.98 3.80
N VAL A 153 -20.71 9.14 3.72
CA VAL A 153 -21.45 9.80 4.81
C VAL A 153 -22.95 9.99 4.45
N PRO A 154 -23.82 8.96 4.57
CA PRO A 154 -25.19 9.00 4.06
C PRO A 154 -26.09 10.07 4.71
N ASN A 155 -25.73 10.54 5.90
CA ASN A 155 -26.46 11.57 6.63
C ASN A 155 -26.09 13.00 6.20
N LEU A 156 -24.94 13.19 5.55
CA LEU A 156 -24.50 14.48 5.03
C LEU A 156 -25.15 14.70 3.65
N GLY A 157 -25.83 15.84 3.45
CA GLY A 157 -26.52 16.13 2.18
C GLY A 157 -27.95 15.61 2.07
N ARG A 158 -28.72 15.59 3.17
CA ARG A 158 -30.19 15.47 3.12
C ARG A 158 -30.86 16.72 2.53
N SER A 159 -30.21 17.87 2.66
CA SER A 159 -30.66 19.15 2.10
C SER A 159 -29.67 19.63 1.06
N VAL A 160 -29.96 19.31 -0.21
CA VAL A 160 -29.10 19.63 -1.37
C VAL A 160 -29.79 20.62 -2.29
N PHE A 161 -29.01 21.57 -2.78
CA PHE A 161 -29.39 22.53 -3.81
C PHE A 161 -28.57 22.24 -5.07
N GLU A 162 -29.23 21.71 -6.10
CA GLU A 162 -28.57 21.28 -7.34
C GLU A 162 -28.68 22.36 -8.42
N PHE A 163 -27.53 22.88 -8.85
CA PHE A 163 -27.43 23.88 -9.91
C PHE A 163 -26.95 23.22 -11.21
N MET A 164 -27.49 23.68 -12.32
CA MET A 164 -27.17 23.23 -13.67
C MET A 164 -26.18 24.19 -14.34
N GLY A 165 -25.14 23.66 -14.96
CA GLY A 165 -24.15 24.44 -15.69
C GLY A 165 -23.25 23.51 -16.49
N GLU A 166 -22.39 24.10 -17.33
CA GLU A 166 -21.41 23.34 -18.09
C GLU A 166 -20.27 22.89 -17.16
N PRO A 167 -19.96 21.58 -17.10
CA PRO A 167 -18.94 21.09 -16.18
C PRO A 167 -17.57 21.67 -16.52
N THR A 168 -16.90 22.24 -15.52
CA THR A 168 -15.56 22.78 -15.69
C THR A 168 -14.55 21.61 -15.84
N PRO A 169 -13.76 21.55 -16.94
CA PRO A 169 -12.80 20.46 -17.12
C PRO A 169 -11.75 20.44 -16.02
N ILE A 170 -11.42 19.26 -15.49
CA ILE A 170 -10.45 19.07 -14.40
C ILE A 170 -9.09 19.73 -14.73
N THR A 171 -8.64 19.65 -15.98
CA THR A 171 -7.38 20.26 -16.46
C THR A 171 -7.33 21.79 -16.35
N THR A 172 -8.47 22.44 -16.17
CA THR A 172 -8.59 23.90 -16.07
C THR A 172 -8.63 24.41 -14.63
N ILE A 173 -8.57 23.52 -13.63
CA ILE A 173 -8.56 23.84 -12.20
C ILE A 173 -7.09 23.98 -11.74
N PRO A 174 -6.60 25.19 -11.41
CA PRO A 174 -5.22 25.41 -10.98
C PRO A 174 -4.98 25.00 -9.52
N HIS A 175 -3.75 24.58 -9.19
CA HIS A 175 -3.31 24.26 -7.82
C HIS A 175 -3.06 25.54 -6.97
N GLN A 176 -3.17 25.41 -5.63
CA GLN A 176 -3.52 26.47 -4.67
C GLN A 176 -2.83 27.84 -4.66
N PRO A 177 -1.58 28.09 -5.11
CA PRO A 177 -1.10 29.47 -5.17
C PRO A 177 -1.69 30.27 -6.36
N ASN A 178 -1.94 29.64 -7.50
CA ASN A 178 -2.52 30.30 -8.68
C ASN A 178 -4.05 30.34 -8.67
N PHE A 179 -4.68 29.60 -7.76
CA PHE A 179 -6.14 29.54 -7.63
C PHE A 179 -6.74 30.87 -7.18
N GLN A 180 -6.05 31.61 -6.30
CA GLN A 180 -6.45 32.97 -5.92
C GLN A 180 -6.41 33.93 -7.11
N VAL A 181 -5.38 33.83 -7.97
CA VAL A 181 -5.09 34.79 -9.04
C VAL A 181 -5.91 34.54 -10.32
N ALA A 182 -6.23 33.28 -10.64
CA ALA A 182 -6.87 32.90 -11.90
C ALA A 182 -8.31 33.44 -12.08
N PHE A 183 -8.96 33.86 -10.99
CA PHE A 183 -10.35 34.31 -11.00
C PHE A 183 -10.60 35.58 -10.14
N SER A 184 -9.55 36.23 -9.64
CA SER A 184 -9.67 37.46 -8.84
C SER A 184 -9.74 38.71 -9.73
N THR A 185 -10.95 39.21 -9.96
CA THR A 185 -11.17 40.65 -10.17
C THR A 185 -12.10 41.26 -9.13
N VAL A 186 -12.62 40.48 -8.17
CA VAL A 186 -13.73 40.90 -7.30
C VAL A 186 -13.46 40.78 -5.78
N ARG A 187 -12.56 39.89 -5.31
CA ARG A 187 -12.24 39.77 -3.87
C ARG A 187 -10.97 38.96 -3.58
N GLU A 188 -10.29 39.27 -2.48
CA GLU A 188 -9.27 38.40 -1.86
C GLU A 188 -9.95 37.36 -0.96
N TRP A 189 -9.58 36.08 -1.09
CA TRP A 189 -10.18 34.98 -0.35
C TRP A 189 -9.29 34.51 0.81
N GLN A 190 -9.88 34.24 1.97
CA GLN A 190 -9.17 33.70 3.14
C GLN A 190 -9.33 32.17 3.24
N PHE A 191 -8.24 31.49 3.61
CA PHE A 191 -8.27 30.08 3.94
C PHE A 191 -8.94 29.84 5.30
N LEU A 192 -9.64 28.71 5.40
CA LEU A 192 -10.23 28.27 6.65
C LEU A 192 -9.11 27.88 7.63
N GLY A 193 -8.92 28.68 8.68
CA GLY A 193 -8.10 28.31 9.83
C GLY A 193 -6.64 28.81 9.90
N GLN A 194 -6.20 29.84 9.17
CA GLN A 194 -4.80 30.32 9.29
C GLN A 194 -4.53 31.29 10.47
N VAL A 195 -3.42 31.00 11.17
CA VAL A 195 -2.61 31.90 12.01
C VAL A 195 -1.81 32.83 11.10
N ALA A 196 -1.63 34.10 11.49
CA ALA A 196 -1.02 35.16 10.69
C ALA A 196 0.30 34.74 10.00
N PRO A 197 0.53 35.13 8.72
CA PRO A 197 1.78 34.84 8.05
C PRO A 197 2.89 35.69 8.65
N THR A 198 3.88 35.05 9.26
CA THR A 198 5.19 35.65 9.49
C THR A 198 5.76 35.99 8.11
N ARG A 199 5.95 37.28 7.84
CA ARG A 199 6.62 37.76 6.61
C ARG A 199 7.97 37.08 6.47
N LEU A 200 8.10 36.19 5.49
CA LEU A 200 9.39 35.83 4.93
C LEU A 200 9.83 36.98 4.01
N SER A 201 11.05 37.45 4.23
CA SER A 201 11.73 38.49 3.47
C SER A 201 11.89 38.10 2.00
N GLU A 202 11.76 39.09 1.11
CA GLU A 202 11.80 38.98 -0.36
C GLU A 202 13.17 38.59 -0.97
N ASP A 203 14.11 38.04 -0.19
CA ASP A 203 15.51 37.83 -0.64
C ASP A 203 15.86 36.41 -1.11
N ASP A 204 14.94 35.43 -1.11
CA ASP A 204 15.27 34.03 -1.48
C ASP A 204 14.66 33.54 -2.82
N LEU A 205 14.23 34.44 -3.71
CA LEU A 205 13.72 34.07 -5.05
C LEU A 205 14.78 34.19 -6.16
N GLU A 206 15.76 33.28 -6.17
CA GLU A 206 16.40 32.83 -7.41
C GLU A 206 16.65 31.32 -7.38
N ILE A 207 15.64 30.54 -7.78
CA ILE A 207 15.82 29.15 -8.19
C ILE A 207 15.44 29.04 -9.67
N ARG A 208 16.46 28.90 -10.52
CA ARG A 208 16.33 28.48 -11.92
C ARG A 208 15.70 27.08 -11.99
N PRO A 209 14.87 26.79 -13.00
CA PRO A 209 14.44 25.42 -13.26
C PRO A 209 15.65 24.56 -13.67
N PRO A 210 15.76 23.29 -13.23
CA PRO A 210 16.75 22.38 -13.78
C PRO A 210 16.39 22.04 -15.23
N SER A 211 17.37 22.17 -16.11
CA SER A 211 17.31 21.66 -17.49
C SER A 211 17.10 20.14 -17.51
N PRO A 212 16.43 19.59 -18.54
CA PRO A 212 16.30 18.13 -18.68
C PRO A 212 17.68 17.48 -18.87
N PRO A 213 17.89 16.25 -18.37
CA PRO A 213 19.17 15.57 -18.53
C PRO A 213 19.41 15.27 -20.01
N VAL A 214 20.56 15.74 -20.48
CA VAL A 214 21.16 15.35 -21.75
C VAL A 214 21.54 13.87 -21.63
N VAL A 215 21.07 13.06 -22.58
CA VAL A 215 21.54 11.69 -22.81
C VAL A 215 23.04 11.76 -23.05
N ALA A 216 23.83 11.29 -22.08
CA ALA A 216 25.27 11.15 -22.24
C ALA A 216 25.53 9.88 -23.06
N GLU A 217 26.05 10.05 -24.27
CA GLU A 217 26.71 8.99 -25.02
C GLU A 217 27.80 8.35 -24.15
N SER A 218 27.65 7.06 -23.89
CA SER A 218 28.61 6.25 -23.16
C SER A 218 29.95 6.23 -23.91
N ALA A 219 31.02 6.54 -23.18
CA ALA A 219 32.38 6.38 -23.63
C ALA A 219 32.63 4.92 -24.09
N ALA A 220 33.15 4.79 -25.31
CA ALA A 220 33.60 3.54 -25.89
C ALA A 220 34.66 2.88 -24.98
N VAL A 221 34.36 1.67 -24.53
CA VAL A 221 35.35 0.70 -24.08
C VAL A 221 35.65 -0.18 -25.29
N ASP A 222 36.89 -0.17 -25.75
CA ASP A 222 37.41 -1.04 -26.80
C ASP A 222 37.23 -2.51 -26.39
N HIS A 223 36.21 -3.17 -26.95
CA HIS A 223 36.10 -4.63 -26.96
C HIS A 223 36.58 -5.17 -28.30
N HIS A 224 37.54 -6.09 -28.24
CA HIS A 224 37.99 -6.89 -29.37
C HIS A 224 36.80 -7.65 -30.00
N PRO A 225 36.73 -7.71 -31.36
CA PRO A 225 35.62 -8.36 -32.03
C PRO A 225 35.84 -9.87 -32.05
N GLY A 226 35.00 -10.60 -31.34
CA GLY A 226 35.00 -12.06 -31.36
C GLY A 226 34.26 -12.66 -30.18
N ASP A 227 32.94 -12.48 -30.15
CA ASP A 227 31.94 -13.45 -29.65
C ASP A 227 30.59 -12.73 -29.53
N GLU A 228 29.82 -12.73 -30.62
CA GLU A 228 28.39 -12.40 -30.59
C GLU A 228 27.66 -13.53 -29.83
N VAL A 229 27.47 -13.36 -28.52
CA VAL A 229 26.50 -14.15 -27.78
C VAL A 229 25.14 -13.54 -28.09
N ALA A 230 24.30 -14.26 -28.83
CA ALA A 230 22.91 -13.91 -29.04
C ALA A 230 22.23 -13.61 -27.70
N GLU A 231 21.78 -12.38 -27.50
CA GLU A 231 20.86 -12.02 -26.42
C GLU A 231 19.58 -12.86 -26.62
N SER A 232 19.45 -13.94 -25.85
CA SER A 232 18.22 -14.73 -25.86
C SER A 232 17.10 -13.85 -25.31
N GLU A 233 16.01 -13.69 -26.08
CA GLU A 233 14.76 -13.10 -25.60
C GLU A 233 14.47 -13.61 -24.18
N VAL A 234 14.26 -12.69 -23.24
CA VAL A 234 13.89 -13.05 -21.86
C VAL A 234 12.62 -13.89 -21.95
N PRO A 235 12.62 -15.16 -21.50
CA PRO A 235 11.43 -15.99 -21.58
C PRO A 235 10.34 -15.31 -20.76
N THR A 236 9.25 -14.91 -21.42
CA THR A 236 8.03 -14.52 -20.74
C THR A 236 7.39 -15.77 -20.15
N PHE A 237 6.77 -15.63 -18.98
CA PHE A 237 6.08 -16.71 -18.29
C PHE A 237 5.10 -17.41 -19.24
N SER A 238 5.15 -18.75 -19.31
CA SER A 238 4.34 -19.51 -20.26
C SER A 238 2.87 -19.58 -19.80
N GLU A 239 1.93 -19.10 -20.62
CA GLU A 239 0.48 -19.33 -20.37
C GLU A 239 0.16 -20.83 -20.22
N ALA A 240 0.92 -21.71 -20.88
CA ALA A 240 0.75 -23.15 -20.72
C ALA A 240 1.10 -23.64 -19.30
N LEU A 241 2.13 -23.06 -18.67
CA LEU A 241 2.44 -23.34 -17.26
C LEU A 241 1.30 -22.88 -16.36
N TRP A 242 0.68 -21.73 -16.64
CA TRP A 242 -0.44 -21.24 -15.84
C TRP A 242 -1.62 -22.20 -15.86
N HIS A 243 -2.05 -22.60 -17.06
CA HIS A 243 -3.14 -23.57 -17.20
C HIS A 243 -2.80 -24.90 -16.53
N GLN A 244 -1.57 -25.38 -16.69
CA GLN A 244 -1.13 -26.62 -16.06
C GLN A 244 -1.13 -26.53 -14.52
N LEU A 245 -0.69 -25.41 -13.94
CA LEU A 245 -0.75 -25.21 -12.49
C LEU A 245 -2.19 -25.12 -11.98
N GLN A 246 -3.11 -24.53 -12.75
CA GLN A 246 -4.53 -24.51 -12.44
C GLN A 246 -5.16 -25.91 -12.50
N ASP A 247 -4.76 -26.72 -13.47
CA ASP A 247 -5.17 -28.13 -13.58
C ASP A 247 -4.62 -28.93 -12.39
N ASP A 248 -3.32 -28.80 -12.08
CA ASP A 248 -2.67 -29.44 -10.93
C ASP A 248 -3.40 -29.06 -9.62
N LEU A 249 -3.70 -27.77 -9.41
CA LEU A 249 -4.49 -27.28 -8.27
C LEU A 249 -5.89 -27.88 -8.22
N SER A 250 -6.58 -27.96 -9.35
CA SER A 250 -7.94 -28.52 -9.45
C SER A 250 -7.95 -30.03 -9.15
N ASP A 251 -6.93 -30.75 -9.60
CA ASP A 251 -6.72 -32.16 -9.30
C ASP A 251 -6.43 -32.37 -7.80
N PHE A 252 -5.62 -31.50 -7.18
CA PHE A 252 -5.38 -31.53 -5.73
C PHE A 252 -6.64 -31.23 -4.92
N GLU A 253 -7.47 -30.27 -5.36
CA GLU A 253 -8.71 -29.90 -4.66
C GLU A 253 -9.84 -30.93 -4.85
N SER A 254 -9.77 -31.75 -5.91
CA SER A 254 -10.72 -32.83 -6.18
C SER A 254 -10.30 -34.20 -5.62
N ALA A 255 -9.04 -34.35 -5.18
CA ALA A 255 -8.54 -35.57 -4.58
C ALA A 255 -9.17 -35.83 -3.19
N PRO A 256 -9.70 -37.04 -2.91
CA PRO A 256 -10.31 -37.34 -1.62
C PRO A 256 -9.23 -37.65 -0.58
N THR A 257 -8.69 -36.63 0.10
CA THR A 257 -7.84 -36.82 1.29
C THR A 257 -8.06 -35.78 2.38
N ASN A 258 -7.91 -36.28 3.61
CA ASN A 258 -8.22 -35.67 4.90
C ASN A 258 -7.43 -34.39 5.22
N ALA A 259 -8.06 -33.53 6.02
CA ALA A 259 -7.54 -32.40 6.80
C ALA A 259 -7.41 -31.00 6.16
N ASP A 260 -7.09 -30.84 4.86
CA ASP A 260 -6.78 -29.50 4.33
C ASP A 260 -7.96 -28.69 3.76
N SER A 261 -9.14 -29.31 3.61
CA SER A 261 -10.38 -28.54 3.40
C SER A 261 -10.75 -27.72 4.66
N ALA A 262 -10.18 -28.04 5.82
CA ALA A 262 -10.46 -27.37 7.10
C ALA A 262 -9.95 -25.92 7.19
N ILE A 263 -9.03 -25.47 6.33
CA ILE A 263 -8.58 -24.06 6.35
C ILE A 263 -9.74 -23.13 5.95
N LEU A 264 -10.64 -23.58 5.08
CA LEU A 264 -11.80 -22.82 4.61
C LEU A 264 -13.15 -23.32 5.19
N ASP A 265 -13.26 -24.57 5.65
CA ASP A 265 -14.57 -25.21 5.91
C ASP A 265 -15.28 -24.90 7.24
N ASN A 266 -14.73 -24.10 8.16
CA ASN A 266 -15.51 -23.59 9.31
C ASN A 266 -16.21 -22.25 8.99
N ALA A 267 -16.81 -22.18 7.79
CA ALA A 267 -17.64 -21.08 7.34
C ALA A 267 -19.12 -21.40 7.54
N SER A 268 -19.69 -21.03 8.69
CA SER A 268 -21.13 -20.78 8.78
C SER A 268 -21.46 -19.45 8.08
N ALA A 269 -21.27 -19.40 6.76
CA ALA A 269 -21.80 -18.38 5.87
C ALA A 269 -21.87 -19.00 4.47
N GLY A 270 -23.07 -19.45 4.06
CA GLY A 270 -23.31 -20.02 2.75
C GLY A 270 -22.97 -19.04 1.61
N PRO A 271 -22.81 -19.54 0.37
CA PRO A 271 -22.37 -18.74 -0.76
C PRO A 271 -23.38 -17.62 -1.05
N VAL A 272 -22.96 -16.37 -0.90
CA VAL A 272 -23.72 -15.21 -1.36
C VAL A 272 -23.59 -15.17 -2.89
N LYS A 273 -24.66 -15.56 -3.60
CA LYS A 273 -24.76 -15.39 -5.06
C LYS A 273 -24.58 -13.91 -5.43
N ARG A 274 -23.83 -13.65 -6.51
CA ARG A 274 -23.76 -12.34 -7.18
C ARG A 274 -25.16 -11.73 -7.33
N PRO A 275 -25.39 -10.46 -6.93
CA PRO A 275 -26.64 -9.80 -7.21
C PRO A 275 -26.75 -9.56 -8.73
N GLN A 276 -27.76 -10.13 -9.36
CA GLN A 276 -28.13 -9.75 -10.72
C GLN A 276 -28.82 -8.37 -10.73
N PRO A 277 -28.65 -7.58 -11.81
CA PRO A 277 -29.34 -6.30 -11.93
C PRO A 277 -30.87 -6.51 -11.97
N PRO A 278 -31.66 -5.58 -11.41
CA PRO A 278 -33.11 -5.76 -11.36
C PRO A 278 -33.71 -5.68 -12.76
N GLU A 279 -34.36 -6.77 -13.18
CA GLU A 279 -35.24 -6.78 -14.35
C GLU A 279 -36.47 -5.90 -14.09
N SER A 280 -36.79 -5.06 -15.07
CA SER A 280 -37.97 -4.20 -15.11
C SER A 280 -39.25 -5.05 -15.03
N PRO A 281 -40.22 -4.77 -14.15
CA PRO A 281 -41.47 -5.50 -14.15
C PRO A 281 -42.35 -5.00 -15.31
N SER A 282 -42.60 -5.90 -16.26
CA SER A 282 -43.70 -5.79 -17.21
C SER A 282 -45.04 -5.91 -16.49
N GLU A 283 -45.94 -4.98 -16.81
CA GLU A 283 -47.34 -4.95 -16.36
C GLU A 283 -48.07 -6.24 -16.71
N ASP A 284 -48.81 -6.80 -15.75
CA ASP A 284 -50.03 -7.53 -16.10
C ASP A 284 -51.11 -7.40 -15.01
N VAL A 285 -52.34 -7.31 -15.49
CA VAL A 285 -53.57 -6.85 -14.81
C VAL A 285 -54.26 -8.02 -14.09
N GLY A 286 -54.82 -7.79 -12.90
CA GLY A 286 -55.61 -8.84 -12.23
C GLY A 286 -56.23 -8.53 -10.86
N ASP A 287 -57.23 -7.64 -10.87
CA ASP A 287 -58.51 -7.70 -10.12
C ASP A 287 -58.56 -7.92 -8.57
N GLY A 288 -58.96 -6.84 -7.89
CA GLY A 288 -60.18 -6.84 -7.06
C GLY A 288 -60.22 -7.58 -5.72
N ARG A 289 -60.08 -6.83 -4.62
CA ARG A 289 -61.13 -6.77 -3.57
C ARG A 289 -60.92 -5.65 -2.55
N SER A 290 -61.89 -4.77 -2.55
CA SER A 290 -62.07 -3.56 -1.76
C SER A 290 -62.41 -3.86 -0.29
N ARG A 291 -61.79 -3.13 0.64
CA ARG A 291 -62.46 -2.69 1.88
C ARG A 291 -62.12 -1.22 2.15
N GLN A 292 -63.18 -0.42 2.13
CA GLN A 292 -63.19 1.01 2.46
C GLN A 292 -62.88 1.22 3.95
N ALA A 293 -62.04 2.21 4.24
CA ALA A 293 -62.20 3.08 5.39
C ALA A 293 -61.67 4.48 5.05
N SER A 294 -62.52 5.46 5.30
CA SER A 294 -62.47 6.86 4.91
C SER A 294 -61.67 7.74 5.87
N HIS A 295 -60.98 8.72 5.29
CA HIS A 295 -60.69 10.09 5.76
C HIS A 295 -59.94 10.37 7.09
N GLN A 296 -58.83 11.08 6.89
CA GLN A 296 -58.34 12.25 7.65
C GLN A 296 -58.07 12.11 9.15
N THR A 297 -56.78 12.02 9.49
CA THR A 297 -56.22 12.68 10.68
C THR A 297 -54.81 13.17 10.36
N ALA A 298 -54.54 14.41 10.78
CA ALA A 298 -53.29 15.12 10.65
C ALA A 298 -52.10 14.31 11.20
N ALA A 299 -50.95 14.40 10.52
CA ALA A 299 -49.70 13.90 11.04
C ALA A 299 -49.34 14.67 12.32
N GLU A 300 -49.34 13.99 13.47
CA GLU A 300 -48.71 14.48 14.68
C GLU A 300 -47.20 14.63 14.42
N PRO A 301 -46.56 15.73 14.84
CA PRO A 301 -45.12 15.82 14.85
C PRO A 301 -44.58 14.82 15.88
N LEU A 302 -43.59 14.03 15.48
CA LEU A 302 -42.79 13.20 16.39
C LEU A 302 -42.32 14.07 17.56
N PRO A 303 -42.43 13.61 18.82
CA PRO A 303 -41.95 14.39 19.95
C PRO A 303 -40.45 14.61 19.78
N ALA A 304 -40.03 15.88 19.95
CA ALA A 304 -38.63 16.26 20.02
C ALA A 304 -37.99 15.52 21.20
N ALA A 305 -37.40 14.36 20.94
CA ALA A 305 -36.52 13.72 21.89
C ALA A 305 -35.38 14.69 22.15
N ALA A 306 -35.25 15.14 23.40
CA ALA A 306 -34.11 15.91 23.84
C ALA A 306 -32.84 15.12 23.47
N TRP A 307 -31.97 15.73 22.68
CA TRP A 307 -30.70 15.16 22.29
C TRP A 307 -29.86 15.02 23.57
N PRO A 308 -29.08 13.92 23.73
CA PRO A 308 -28.23 13.78 24.90
C PRO A 308 -27.26 14.98 24.97
N GLN A 309 -27.17 15.63 26.14
CA GLN A 309 -26.13 16.63 26.39
C GLN A 309 -24.78 15.96 26.19
N VAL A 310 -24.02 16.41 25.19
CA VAL A 310 -22.70 15.86 24.86
C VAL A 310 -21.66 16.55 25.74
N ASP A 311 -20.82 15.74 26.37
CA ASP A 311 -19.74 16.16 27.25
C ASP A 311 -18.63 16.85 26.43
N THR A 312 -18.26 18.08 26.79
CA THR A 312 -17.27 18.88 26.05
C THR A 312 -15.86 18.29 26.14
N ASP A 313 -15.58 17.52 27.19
CA ASP A 313 -14.28 16.91 27.43
C ASP A 313 -14.02 15.74 26.45
N LEU A 314 -15.06 14.97 26.12
CA LEU A 314 -14.98 13.88 25.15
C LEU A 314 -14.49 14.37 23.77
N LEU A 315 -14.94 15.55 23.34
CA LEU A 315 -14.60 16.09 22.02
C LEU A 315 -13.13 16.50 21.91
N ALA A 316 -12.57 17.01 23.02
CA ALA A 316 -11.16 17.31 23.12
C ALA A 316 -10.35 16.02 23.01
N ASP A 317 -10.79 14.93 23.65
CA ASP A 317 -10.13 13.62 23.57
C ASP A 317 -10.12 13.06 22.14
N TRP A 318 -11.24 13.14 21.41
CA TRP A 318 -11.31 12.72 20.01
C TRP A 318 -10.40 13.55 19.10
N ALA A 319 -10.36 14.88 19.28
CA ALA A 319 -9.50 15.76 18.51
C ALA A 319 -8.01 15.45 18.74
N ILE A 320 -7.61 15.25 20.00
CA ILE A 320 -6.26 14.88 20.38
C ILE A 320 -5.87 13.51 19.79
N ALA A 321 -6.74 12.51 19.93
CA ALA A 321 -6.50 11.17 19.39
C ALA A 321 -6.26 11.21 17.87
N PHE A 322 -7.11 11.92 17.12
CA PHE A 322 -6.97 12.03 15.67
C PHE A 322 -5.77 12.86 15.22
N GLU A 323 -5.43 13.94 15.94
CA GLU A 323 -4.21 14.70 15.67
C GLU A 323 -2.97 13.82 15.83
N LEU A 324 -2.92 13.02 16.91
CA LEU A 324 -1.83 12.08 17.14
C LEU A 324 -1.78 10.99 16.06
N ARG A 325 -2.92 10.47 15.60
CA ARG A 325 -2.97 9.56 14.44
C ARG A 325 -2.40 10.21 13.19
N ASP A 326 -2.83 11.43 12.88
CA ASP A 326 -2.40 12.13 11.66
C ASP A 326 -0.90 12.44 11.71
N ARG A 327 -0.34 12.73 12.89
CA ARG A 327 1.11 12.84 13.10
C ARG A 327 1.84 11.52 12.83
N VAL A 328 1.34 10.40 13.35
CA VAL A 328 1.90 9.05 13.09
C VAL A 328 1.86 8.73 11.60
N GLN A 329 0.74 8.99 10.92
CA GLN A 329 0.59 8.78 9.48
C GLN A 329 1.48 9.70 8.64
N SER A 330 1.80 10.88 9.15
CA SER A 330 2.72 11.84 8.51
C SER A 330 4.20 11.50 8.77
N GLY A 331 4.49 10.41 9.48
CA GLY A 331 5.83 9.83 9.62
C GLY A 331 6.43 9.86 11.04
N ASP A 332 5.78 10.51 12.02
CA ASP A 332 6.25 10.50 13.42
C ASP A 332 5.85 9.20 14.13
N GLN A 333 6.59 8.14 13.83
CA GLN A 333 6.40 6.80 14.41
C GLN A 333 7.31 6.55 15.62
N SER A 334 7.75 7.60 16.30
CA SER A 334 8.55 7.46 17.52
C SER A 334 7.76 6.72 18.60
N ALA A 335 8.47 5.94 19.44
CA ALA A 335 7.83 5.19 20.51
C ALA A 335 6.96 6.08 21.43
N SER A 336 7.42 7.30 21.73
CA SER A 336 6.68 8.28 22.53
C SER A 336 5.38 8.74 21.86
N THR A 337 5.41 9.02 20.56
CA THR A 337 4.22 9.47 19.83
C THR A 337 3.20 8.33 19.71
N LEU A 338 3.66 7.11 19.45
CA LEU A 338 2.81 5.92 19.42
C LEU A 338 2.18 5.62 20.79
N GLU A 339 2.95 5.69 21.89
CA GLU A 339 2.42 5.50 23.25
C GLU A 339 1.37 6.55 23.61
N THR A 340 1.62 7.82 23.27
CA THR A 340 0.66 8.90 23.53
C THR A 340 -0.61 8.71 22.69
N ALA A 341 -0.48 8.31 21.43
CA ALA A 341 -1.61 8.01 20.56
C ALA A 341 -2.44 6.84 21.09
N ILE A 342 -1.79 5.74 21.50
CA ILE A 342 -2.46 4.57 22.08
C ILE A 342 -3.26 4.97 23.31
N GLN A 343 -2.65 5.71 24.25
CA GLN A 343 -3.33 6.19 25.45
C GLN A 343 -4.56 7.06 25.13
N ALA A 344 -4.43 7.96 24.15
CA ALA A 344 -5.55 8.80 23.71
C ALA A 344 -6.68 8.00 23.07
N TYR A 345 -6.37 6.95 22.30
CA TYR A 345 -7.39 6.08 21.71
C TYR A 345 -8.05 5.16 22.75
N GLU A 346 -7.30 4.69 23.75
CA GLU A 346 -7.84 3.89 24.86
C GLU A 346 -8.77 4.73 25.76
N SER A 347 -8.46 6.02 25.96
CA SER A 347 -9.31 6.92 26.76
C SER A 347 -10.66 7.22 26.11
N LEU A 348 -10.82 7.01 24.79
CA LEU A 348 -12.11 7.11 24.11
C LEU A 348 -13.11 6.01 24.52
N GLN A 349 -12.68 5.02 25.29
CA GLN A 349 -13.50 3.91 25.80
C GLN A 349 -14.31 3.23 24.69
N PRO A 350 -13.62 2.53 23.74
CA PRO A 350 -14.24 2.01 22.52
C PRO A 350 -15.46 1.10 22.76
N GLU A 351 -15.51 0.44 23.91
CA GLU A 351 -16.61 -0.43 24.33
C GLU A 351 -17.95 0.32 24.51
N GLN A 352 -17.90 1.62 24.80
CA GLN A 352 -19.08 2.47 25.02
C GLN A 352 -19.56 3.18 23.75
N LEU A 353 -18.81 3.07 22.65
CA LEU A 353 -19.09 3.77 21.40
C LEU A 353 -20.14 3.05 20.54
N THR A 354 -20.76 3.80 19.64
CA THR A 354 -21.64 3.22 18.61
C THR A 354 -20.85 2.29 17.68
N THR A 355 -21.49 1.28 17.09
CA THR A 355 -20.80 0.29 16.23
C THR A 355 -19.88 0.90 15.16
N PRO A 356 -20.28 1.93 14.37
CA PRO A 356 -19.39 2.51 13.37
C PRO A 356 -18.17 3.21 13.99
N GLN A 357 -18.38 3.99 15.05
CA GLN A 357 -17.32 4.71 15.76
C GLN A 357 -16.35 3.74 16.45
N ARG A 358 -16.90 2.74 17.14
CA ARG A 358 -16.12 1.66 17.76
C ARG A 358 -15.21 0.98 16.75
N THR A 359 -15.73 0.68 15.56
CA THR A 359 -14.97 -0.02 14.52
C THR A 359 -13.79 0.82 14.01
N GLU A 360 -14.01 2.11 13.75
CA GLU A 360 -12.94 3.02 13.29
C GLU A 360 -11.86 3.18 14.36
N VAL A 361 -12.27 3.41 15.61
CA VAL A 361 -11.37 3.58 16.76
C VAL A 361 -10.54 2.31 16.99
N LEU A 362 -11.16 1.12 16.96
CA LEU A 362 -10.44 -0.13 17.14
C LEU A 362 -9.54 -0.46 15.93
N ASN A 363 -9.93 -0.12 14.70
CA ASN A 363 -9.03 -0.27 13.55
C ASN A 363 -7.76 0.57 13.69
N ASP A 364 -7.90 1.84 14.07
CA ASP A 364 -6.78 2.75 14.26
C ASP A 364 -5.93 2.31 15.47
N LEU A 365 -6.56 1.93 16.60
CA LEU A 365 -5.86 1.43 17.79
C LEU A 365 -5.07 0.14 17.49
N GLY A 366 -5.65 -0.80 16.74
CA GLY A 366 -4.96 -2.01 16.31
C GLY A 366 -3.74 -1.69 15.43
N SER A 367 -3.85 -0.67 14.57
CA SER A 367 -2.74 -0.19 13.73
C SER A 367 -1.63 0.45 14.57
N LEU A 368 -1.98 1.24 15.59
CA LEU A 368 -1.04 1.86 16.50
C LEU A 368 -0.26 0.80 17.30
N TYR A 369 -0.94 -0.23 17.83
CA TYR A 369 -0.27 -1.34 18.51
C TYR A 369 0.67 -2.13 17.58
N TRP A 370 0.27 -2.33 16.32
CA TRP A 370 1.13 -2.96 15.33
C TRP A 370 2.39 -2.13 15.04
N LEU A 371 2.27 -0.83 14.82
CA LEU A 371 3.41 0.07 14.62
C LEU A 371 4.31 0.14 15.86
N TRP A 372 3.71 0.13 17.05
CA TRP A 372 4.44 0.12 18.31
C TRP A 372 5.18 -1.20 18.55
N ALA A 373 4.66 -2.32 18.04
CA ALA A 373 5.40 -3.58 18.01
C ALA A 373 6.69 -3.43 17.19
N GLN A 374 6.64 -2.79 16.02
CA GLN A 374 7.81 -2.60 15.16
C GLN A 374 8.93 -1.74 15.79
N GLN A 375 8.62 -0.94 16.82
CA GLN A 375 9.61 -0.17 17.59
C GLN A 375 10.32 -1.01 18.67
N ALA A 376 9.87 -2.23 18.93
CA ALA A 376 10.47 -3.09 19.95
C ALA A 376 11.79 -3.70 19.44
N THR A 377 12.84 -3.55 20.24
CA THR A 377 14.16 -4.17 19.97
C THR A 377 14.27 -5.59 20.54
N ALA A 378 13.41 -5.95 21.50
CA ALA A 378 13.35 -7.26 22.10
C ALA A 378 12.12 -8.04 21.61
N ILE A 379 12.26 -9.37 21.53
CA ILE A 379 11.25 -10.28 20.98
C ILE A 379 9.97 -10.29 21.84
N ASP A 380 10.10 -10.36 23.17
CA ASP A 380 8.95 -10.44 24.07
C ASP A 380 7.98 -9.24 23.93
N PRO A 381 8.43 -7.97 24.03
CA PRO A 381 7.53 -6.82 23.84
C PRO A 381 7.01 -6.71 22.40
N TYR A 382 7.80 -7.11 21.38
CA TYR A 382 7.34 -7.17 20.00
C TYR A 382 6.13 -8.11 19.87
N PHE A 383 6.28 -9.33 20.38
CA PHE A 383 5.24 -10.37 20.31
C PHE A 383 3.98 -9.98 21.10
N GLN A 384 4.13 -9.47 22.32
CA GLN A 384 2.99 -9.05 23.14
C GLN A 384 2.17 -7.93 22.48
N ARG A 385 2.83 -6.94 21.87
CA ARG A 385 2.16 -5.84 21.17
C ARG A 385 1.43 -6.31 19.90
N LEU A 386 1.98 -7.28 19.16
CA LEU A 386 1.28 -7.91 18.04
C LEU A 386 0.05 -8.70 18.50
N MET A 387 0.14 -9.40 19.62
CA MET A 387 -1.01 -10.12 20.21
C MET A 387 -2.13 -9.14 20.60
N GLN A 388 -1.79 -8.00 21.19
CA GLN A 388 -2.75 -6.93 21.48
C GLN A 388 -3.38 -6.36 20.20
N SER A 389 -2.56 -6.06 19.18
CA SER A 389 -3.04 -5.61 17.87
C SER A 389 -4.06 -6.58 17.27
N ARG A 390 -3.76 -7.88 17.28
CA ARG A 390 -4.66 -8.94 16.84
C ARG A 390 -5.99 -8.90 17.60
N GLU A 391 -5.95 -8.90 18.92
CA GLU A 391 -7.15 -8.90 19.77
C GLU A 391 -8.04 -7.68 19.52
N ILE A 392 -7.43 -6.51 19.33
CA ILE A 392 -8.14 -5.26 19.02
C ILE A 392 -8.82 -5.33 17.65
N TYR A 393 -8.13 -5.83 16.62
CA TYR A 393 -8.74 -6.00 15.31
C TYR A 393 -9.86 -7.04 15.31
N GLU A 394 -9.72 -8.14 16.05
CA GLU A 394 -10.79 -9.14 16.22
C GLU A 394 -12.01 -8.53 16.91
N ALA A 395 -11.79 -7.70 17.93
CA ALA A 395 -12.85 -6.96 18.62
C ALA A 395 -13.57 -5.97 17.69
N ALA A 396 -12.88 -5.44 16.68
CA ALA A 396 -13.46 -4.53 15.69
C ALA A 396 -14.45 -5.22 14.72
N LEU A 397 -14.37 -6.54 14.55
CA LEU A 397 -15.18 -7.27 13.55
C LEU A 397 -16.67 -7.45 13.94
N SER A 398 -17.08 -7.13 15.17
CA SER A 398 -18.43 -7.42 15.69
C SER A 398 -19.23 -6.16 16.08
N PRO A 399 -20.49 -5.95 15.65
CA PRO A 399 -21.30 -6.62 14.61
C PRO A 399 -21.39 -5.75 13.34
N ILE A 400 -20.36 -5.80 12.48
CA ILE A 400 -20.42 -5.06 11.21
C ILE A 400 -21.32 -5.83 10.23
N SER A 401 -22.35 -5.18 9.69
CA SER A 401 -23.11 -5.76 8.57
C SER A 401 -22.24 -5.77 7.30
N PRO A 402 -22.08 -6.91 6.61
CA PRO A 402 -21.30 -6.99 5.36
C PRO A 402 -21.77 -6.03 4.27
N GLN A 403 -23.04 -5.64 4.27
CA GLN A 403 -23.62 -4.78 3.23
C GLN A 403 -23.27 -3.29 3.40
N THR A 404 -23.02 -2.85 4.63
CA THR A 404 -22.75 -1.43 4.94
C THR A 404 -21.30 -1.16 5.34
N GLY A 405 -20.48 -2.21 5.49
CA GLY A 405 -19.12 -2.12 6.02
C GLY A 405 -18.03 -2.72 5.13
N ALA A 406 -18.30 -2.99 3.85
CA ALA A 406 -17.36 -3.70 2.96
C ALA A 406 -15.93 -3.13 2.99
N GLY A 407 -15.75 -1.82 2.80
CA GLY A 407 -14.42 -1.18 2.84
C GLY A 407 -13.75 -1.18 4.22
N VAL A 408 -14.51 -1.32 5.30
CA VAL A 408 -13.97 -1.45 6.67
C VAL A 408 -13.58 -2.90 6.95
N LEU A 409 -14.39 -3.86 6.51
CA LEU A 409 -14.12 -5.30 6.60
C LEU A 409 -12.90 -5.69 5.78
N ASN A 410 -12.75 -5.14 4.57
CA ASN A 410 -11.54 -5.29 3.76
C ASN A 410 -10.29 -4.92 4.55
N ARG A 411 -10.23 -3.70 5.10
CA ARG A 411 -9.07 -3.19 5.85
C ARG A 411 -8.79 -3.99 7.11
N LEU A 412 -9.83 -4.29 7.91
CA LEU A 412 -9.68 -5.08 9.13
C LEU A 412 -9.11 -6.48 8.85
N HIS A 413 -9.65 -7.16 7.83
CA HIS A 413 -9.17 -8.47 7.45
C HIS A 413 -7.76 -8.43 6.83
N SER A 414 -7.45 -7.41 6.02
CA SER A 414 -6.10 -7.18 5.47
C SER A 414 -5.06 -6.97 6.58
N ASN A 415 -5.38 -6.12 7.56
CA ASN A 415 -4.54 -5.84 8.71
C ASN A 415 -4.37 -7.08 9.59
N LEU A 416 -5.45 -7.80 9.88
CA LEU A 416 -5.38 -9.08 10.61
C LEU A 416 -4.48 -10.08 9.91
N GLY A 417 -4.61 -10.23 8.59
CA GLY A 417 -3.75 -11.13 7.82
C GLY A 417 -2.27 -10.78 7.95
N SER A 418 -1.96 -9.48 7.95
CA SER A 418 -0.59 -8.98 8.13
C SER A 418 -0.07 -9.27 9.54
N VAL A 419 -0.86 -8.98 10.58
CA VAL A 419 -0.49 -9.27 11.97
C VAL A 419 -0.31 -10.78 12.20
N TYR A 420 -1.19 -11.61 11.65
CA TYR A 420 -1.05 -13.06 11.72
C TYR A 420 0.21 -13.57 11.03
N SER A 421 0.55 -13.03 9.86
CA SER A 421 1.78 -13.37 9.15
C SER A 421 3.03 -13.02 9.98
N LEU A 422 3.01 -11.89 10.70
CA LEU A 422 4.10 -11.50 11.59
C LEU A 422 4.18 -12.40 12.84
N LEU A 423 3.04 -12.72 13.48
CA LEU A 423 2.99 -13.63 14.64
C LEU A 423 3.55 -15.02 14.30
N ALA A 424 3.31 -15.50 13.08
CA ALA A 424 3.82 -16.79 12.62
C ALA A 424 5.35 -16.89 12.62
N ALA A 425 6.08 -15.77 12.51
CA ALA A 425 7.54 -15.77 12.60
C ALA A 425 8.05 -16.10 14.01
N TYR A 426 7.19 -16.07 15.04
CA TYR A 426 7.57 -16.22 16.44
C TYR A 426 7.01 -17.48 17.10
N GLN A 427 5.75 -17.82 16.85
CA GLN A 427 5.09 -18.94 17.51
C GLN A 427 4.08 -19.62 16.56
N ASP A 428 3.87 -20.93 16.73
CA ASP A 428 2.83 -21.72 16.05
C ASP A 428 2.63 -21.34 14.56
N PRO A 429 3.69 -21.40 13.73
CA PRO A 429 3.71 -20.81 12.40
C PRO A 429 2.59 -21.33 11.49
N ILE A 430 2.34 -22.64 11.49
CA ILE A 430 1.27 -23.26 10.68
C ILE A 430 -0.10 -22.69 11.09
N HIS A 431 -0.36 -22.52 12.40
CA HIS A 431 -1.61 -21.98 12.89
C HIS A 431 -1.83 -20.54 12.43
N TYR A 432 -0.86 -19.65 12.69
CA TYR A 432 -1.01 -18.24 12.36
C TYR A 432 -0.96 -17.98 10.86
N LEU A 433 -0.15 -18.68 10.08
CA LEU A 433 -0.20 -18.55 8.62
C LEU A 433 -1.54 -19.03 8.05
N SER A 434 -2.14 -20.08 8.62
CA SER A 434 -3.49 -20.50 8.22
C SER A 434 -4.54 -19.43 8.53
N GLN A 435 -4.42 -18.73 9.66
CA GLN A 435 -5.28 -17.59 9.98
C GLN A 435 -5.01 -16.40 9.05
N ALA A 436 -3.76 -16.14 8.69
CA ALA A 436 -3.39 -15.09 7.74
C ALA A 436 -4.03 -15.33 6.37
N VAL A 437 -3.89 -16.54 5.82
CA VAL A 437 -4.56 -16.98 4.59
C VAL A 437 -6.07 -16.75 4.67
N ARG A 438 -6.71 -17.19 5.77
CA ARG A 438 -8.15 -17.02 5.97
C ARG A 438 -8.55 -15.54 6.03
N ALA A 439 -7.75 -14.71 6.68
CA ALA A 439 -7.99 -13.27 6.77
C ALA A 439 -7.84 -12.58 5.40
N PHE A 440 -6.78 -12.86 4.65
CA PHE A 440 -6.62 -12.30 3.30
C PHE A 440 -7.73 -12.73 2.33
N HIS A 441 -8.18 -14.00 2.40
CA HIS A 441 -9.36 -14.44 1.63
C HIS A 441 -10.62 -13.66 2.00
N ARG A 442 -10.85 -13.40 3.28
CA ARG A 442 -11.98 -12.56 3.71
C ARG A 442 -11.84 -11.12 3.22
N ALA A 443 -10.62 -10.56 3.23
CA ALA A 443 -10.37 -9.22 2.70
C ALA A 443 -10.65 -9.13 1.19
N LEU A 444 -10.27 -10.16 0.42
CA LEU A 444 -10.50 -10.26 -1.03
C LEU A 444 -11.99 -10.26 -1.39
N GLN A 445 -12.87 -10.82 -0.55
CA GLN A 445 -14.33 -10.77 -0.76
C GLN A 445 -14.88 -9.33 -0.81
N TYR A 446 -14.14 -8.36 -0.27
CA TYR A 446 -14.51 -6.95 -0.20
C TYR A 446 -13.60 -6.04 -1.02
N ALA A 447 -12.67 -6.60 -1.82
CA ALA A 447 -11.81 -5.88 -2.76
C ALA A 447 -12.09 -6.34 -4.20
N PRO A 448 -13.22 -5.93 -4.81
CA PRO A 448 -13.53 -6.29 -6.19
C PRO A 448 -12.50 -5.67 -7.14
N VAL A 449 -11.94 -6.50 -8.02
CA VAL A 449 -10.89 -6.15 -9.00
C VAL A 449 -11.26 -4.92 -9.81
N GLU A 450 -12.54 -4.78 -10.19
CA GLU A 450 -13.00 -3.72 -11.09
C GLU A 450 -12.94 -2.32 -10.46
N THR A 451 -13.02 -2.22 -9.13
CA THR A 451 -13.03 -0.92 -8.43
C THR A 451 -11.86 -0.72 -7.48
N MET A 452 -11.14 -1.79 -7.11
CA MET A 452 -10.00 -1.76 -6.19
C MET A 452 -8.85 -2.67 -6.69
N PRO A 453 -8.36 -2.48 -7.93
CA PRO A 453 -7.37 -3.38 -8.53
C PRO A 453 -6.04 -3.41 -7.75
N ASP A 454 -5.59 -2.27 -7.24
CA ASP A 454 -4.34 -2.18 -6.47
C ASP A 454 -4.43 -2.91 -5.12
N GLU A 455 -5.56 -2.77 -4.41
CA GLU A 455 -5.82 -3.47 -3.15
C GLU A 455 -5.93 -4.98 -3.37
N TYR A 456 -6.62 -5.39 -4.45
CA TYR A 456 -6.70 -6.79 -4.84
C TYR A 456 -5.30 -7.38 -5.13
N ALA A 457 -4.46 -6.66 -5.88
CA ALA A 457 -3.09 -7.08 -6.17
C ALA A 457 -2.24 -7.21 -4.89
N LEU A 458 -2.37 -6.26 -3.97
CA LEU A 458 -1.67 -6.28 -2.68
C LEU A 458 -2.10 -7.49 -1.83
N LEU A 459 -3.41 -7.72 -1.71
CA LEU A 459 -3.96 -8.87 -0.98
C LEU A 459 -3.51 -10.20 -1.58
N GLN A 460 -3.51 -10.31 -2.90
CA GLN A 460 -2.98 -11.49 -3.59
C GLN A 460 -1.47 -11.67 -3.37
N THR A 461 -0.71 -10.58 -3.32
CA THR A 461 0.73 -10.62 -2.95
C THR A 461 0.94 -11.17 -1.54
N HIS A 462 0.15 -10.68 -0.58
CA HIS A 462 0.22 -11.16 0.81
C HIS A 462 -0.22 -12.62 0.94
N LEU A 463 -1.28 -13.01 0.23
CA LEU A 463 -1.76 -14.38 0.18
C LEU A 463 -0.70 -15.32 -0.40
N GLY A 464 -0.03 -14.92 -1.48
CA GLY A 464 1.08 -15.67 -2.07
C GLY A 464 2.25 -15.85 -1.09
N THR A 465 2.57 -14.79 -0.34
CA THR A 465 3.63 -14.83 0.68
C THR A 465 3.26 -15.77 1.82
N ALA A 466 2.02 -15.70 2.32
CA ALA A 466 1.53 -16.56 3.39
C ALA A 466 1.52 -18.04 2.98
N TYR A 467 1.10 -18.36 1.74
CA TYR A 467 1.16 -19.72 1.21
C TYR A 467 2.58 -20.22 1.02
N TRP A 468 3.49 -19.40 0.48
CA TRP A 468 4.90 -19.78 0.40
C TRP A 468 5.48 -20.04 1.80
N SER A 469 5.19 -19.19 2.79
CA SER A 469 5.62 -19.46 4.16
C SER A 469 5.01 -20.75 4.73
N LEU A 470 3.75 -21.07 4.41
CA LEU A 470 3.12 -22.34 4.82
C LEU A 470 3.84 -23.55 4.23
N SER A 471 4.24 -23.50 2.96
CA SER A 471 4.97 -24.63 2.36
C SER A 471 6.32 -24.85 3.02
N GLN A 472 7.02 -23.79 3.45
CA GLN A 472 8.29 -23.95 4.15
C GLN A 472 8.14 -24.66 5.50
N GLN A 473 6.97 -24.54 6.14
CA GLN A 473 6.70 -25.12 7.46
C GLN A 473 6.06 -26.51 7.39
N SER A 474 5.13 -26.70 6.46
CA SER A 474 4.41 -27.97 6.26
C SER A 474 5.12 -28.94 5.31
N GLN A 475 5.98 -28.43 4.42
CA GLN A 475 6.57 -29.15 3.28
C GLN A 475 5.55 -29.68 2.26
N GLU A 476 4.32 -29.15 2.27
CA GLU A 476 3.28 -29.52 1.32
C GLU A 476 3.39 -28.68 0.03
N PRO A 477 3.62 -29.31 -1.15
CA PRO A 477 3.82 -28.59 -2.40
C PRO A 477 2.56 -27.88 -2.89
N THR A 478 1.36 -28.31 -2.47
CA THR A 478 0.08 -27.67 -2.83
C THR A 478 0.03 -26.20 -2.43
N HIS A 479 0.66 -25.82 -1.31
CA HIS A 479 0.79 -24.43 -0.91
C HIS A 479 1.68 -23.63 -1.87
N LEU A 480 2.70 -24.22 -2.48
CA LEU A 480 3.52 -23.54 -3.49
C LEU A 480 2.73 -23.26 -4.76
N HIS A 481 1.89 -24.20 -5.21
CA HIS A 481 0.97 -23.93 -6.33
C HIS A 481 0.03 -22.76 -6.03
N ARG A 482 -0.54 -22.72 -4.82
CA ARG A 482 -1.41 -21.61 -4.38
C ARG A 482 -0.64 -20.30 -4.28
N ALA A 483 0.62 -20.32 -3.86
CA ALA A 483 1.48 -19.13 -3.82
C ALA A 483 1.74 -18.57 -5.21
N ILE A 484 2.13 -19.43 -6.15
CA ILE A 484 2.35 -19.08 -7.56
C ILE A 484 1.09 -18.46 -8.16
N ALA A 485 -0.08 -19.09 -7.93
CA ALA A 485 -1.35 -18.58 -8.42
C ALA A 485 -1.71 -17.19 -7.88
N ALA A 486 -1.53 -16.96 -6.59
CA ALA A 486 -1.78 -15.66 -5.99
C ALA A 486 -0.84 -14.58 -6.56
N TYR A 487 0.46 -14.87 -6.72
CA TYR A 487 1.39 -13.91 -7.34
C TYR A 487 1.04 -13.58 -8.79
N GLN A 488 0.54 -14.55 -9.56
CA GLN A 488 0.11 -14.32 -10.93
C GLN A 488 -1.15 -13.46 -11.00
N GLU A 489 -2.13 -13.69 -10.13
CA GLU A 489 -3.30 -12.83 -10.00
C GLU A 489 -2.90 -11.38 -9.67
N ALA A 490 -1.91 -11.20 -8.78
CA ALA A 490 -1.37 -9.88 -8.47
C ALA A 490 -0.64 -9.24 -9.67
N LEU A 491 0.13 -10.02 -10.44
CA LEU A 491 0.83 -9.56 -11.65
C LEU A 491 -0.13 -9.15 -12.76
N GLN A 492 -1.30 -9.79 -12.90
CA GLN A 492 -2.32 -9.41 -13.88
C GLN A 492 -2.86 -7.98 -13.64
N GLN A 493 -2.91 -7.56 -12.38
CA GLN A 493 -3.38 -6.22 -11.99
C GLN A 493 -2.24 -5.20 -11.89
N SER A 494 -1.00 -5.67 -11.74
CA SER A 494 0.18 -4.81 -11.56
C SER A 494 0.83 -4.48 -12.90
N GLN A 495 0.62 -3.27 -13.42
CA GLN A 495 1.27 -2.83 -14.65
C GLN A 495 2.66 -2.25 -14.38
N PRO A 496 3.72 -2.73 -15.07
CA PRO A 496 5.09 -2.27 -14.82
C PRO A 496 5.30 -0.79 -15.12
N GLN A 497 4.49 -0.17 -15.99
CA GLN A 497 4.57 1.26 -16.29
C GLN A 497 4.11 2.14 -15.12
N HIS A 498 3.21 1.64 -14.27
CA HIS A 498 2.61 2.39 -13.17
C HIS A 498 3.26 2.07 -11.83
N ALA A 499 3.62 0.80 -11.60
CA ALA A 499 4.19 0.33 -10.34
C ALA A 499 5.40 -0.60 -10.55
N PRO A 500 6.51 -0.10 -11.14
CA PRO A 500 7.66 -0.94 -11.52
C PRO A 500 8.30 -1.68 -10.33
N LYS A 501 8.35 -1.03 -9.15
CA LYS A 501 8.90 -1.65 -7.93
C LYS A 501 8.08 -2.84 -7.45
N LEU A 502 6.75 -2.67 -7.37
CA LEU A 502 5.83 -3.75 -6.96
C LEU A 502 5.86 -4.90 -7.98
N TYR A 503 5.84 -4.57 -9.28
CA TYR A 503 5.95 -5.57 -10.34
C TYR A 503 7.24 -6.41 -10.21
N ALA A 504 8.38 -5.77 -9.97
CA ALA A 504 9.65 -6.46 -9.77
C ALA A 504 9.67 -7.34 -8.52
N GLN A 505 9.06 -6.85 -7.43
CA GLN A 505 8.90 -7.63 -6.19
C GLN A 505 8.07 -8.88 -6.42
N LEU A 506 6.94 -8.75 -7.12
CA LEU A 506 6.07 -9.87 -7.48
C LEU A 506 6.79 -10.89 -8.34
N GLN A 507 7.54 -10.44 -9.36
CA GLN A 507 8.33 -11.33 -10.21
C GLN A 507 9.41 -12.08 -9.43
N ASN A 508 10.10 -11.40 -8.50
CA ASN A 508 11.05 -12.08 -7.62
C ASN A 508 10.35 -13.10 -6.71
N ASN A 509 9.21 -12.77 -6.12
CA ASN A 509 8.47 -13.68 -5.24
C ASN A 509 7.91 -14.89 -6.00
N LEU A 510 7.45 -14.69 -7.23
CA LEU A 510 7.08 -15.76 -8.15
C LEU A 510 8.27 -16.68 -8.42
N GLY A 511 9.46 -16.12 -8.70
CA GLY A 511 10.70 -16.88 -8.87
C GLY A 511 11.05 -17.73 -7.65
N ILE A 512 10.88 -17.18 -6.42
CA ILE A 512 11.13 -17.91 -5.17
C ILE A 512 10.17 -19.10 -5.02
N ALA A 513 8.88 -18.91 -5.32
CA ALA A 513 7.90 -19.97 -5.22
C ALA A 513 8.12 -21.08 -6.27
N LEU A 514 8.45 -20.71 -7.52
CA LEU A 514 8.81 -21.65 -8.58
C LEU A 514 10.07 -22.44 -8.25
N TRP A 515 11.12 -21.77 -7.75
CA TRP A 515 12.35 -22.43 -7.30
C TRP A 515 12.08 -23.40 -6.15
N SER A 516 11.21 -23.02 -5.20
CA SER A 516 10.83 -23.89 -4.09
C SER A 516 10.08 -25.13 -4.60
N LEU A 517 9.15 -24.97 -5.56
CA LEU A 517 8.37 -26.08 -6.12
C LEU A 517 9.23 -27.04 -6.96
N ALA A 518 10.27 -26.52 -7.62
CA ALA A 518 11.23 -27.32 -8.38
C ALA A 518 11.90 -28.43 -7.54
N ARG A 519 11.98 -28.26 -6.22
CA ARG A 519 12.52 -29.27 -5.29
C ARG A 519 11.60 -30.47 -5.09
N HIS A 520 10.32 -30.33 -5.44
CA HIS A 520 9.30 -31.37 -5.31
C HIS A 520 8.96 -32.01 -6.65
N GLU A 521 8.99 -31.22 -7.73
CA GLU A 521 8.55 -31.68 -9.04
C GLU A 521 9.20 -30.91 -10.18
N ARG A 522 9.23 -31.51 -11.37
CA ARG A 522 9.63 -30.88 -12.65
C ARG A 522 10.82 -29.90 -12.54
N PRO A 523 11.96 -30.30 -11.91
CA PRO A 523 12.99 -29.36 -11.46
C PRO A 523 13.52 -28.47 -12.59
N VAL A 524 13.94 -29.06 -13.71
CA VAL A 524 14.52 -28.32 -14.85
C VAL A 524 13.56 -27.26 -15.36
N PHE A 525 12.31 -27.63 -15.62
CA PHE A 525 11.30 -26.72 -16.17
C PHE A 525 10.97 -25.59 -15.20
N LEU A 526 10.75 -25.88 -13.92
CA LEU A 526 10.42 -24.86 -12.93
C LEU A 526 11.61 -23.94 -12.61
N LEU A 527 12.84 -24.45 -12.63
CA LEU A 527 14.05 -23.63 -12.45
C LEU A 527 14.26 -22.66 -13.63
N GLU A 528 14.02 -23.10 -14.87
CA GLU A 528 14.07 -22.21 -16.04
C GLU A 528 13.05 -21.06 -15.92
N GLN A 529 11.86 -21.34 -15.39
CA GLN A 529 10.83 -20.34 -15.17
C GLN A 529 11.16 -19.40 -14.01
N ALA A 530 11.73 -19.92 -12.92
CA ALA A 530 12.24 -19.10 -11.82
C ALA A 530 13.33 -18.12 -12.31
N ILE A 531 14.26 -18.61 -13.14
CA ILE A 531 15.29 -17.78 -13.78
C ILE A 531 14.66 -16.68 -14.64
N GLY A 532 13.65 -16.99 -15.45
CA GLY A 532 12.90 -16.00 -16.24
C GLY A 532 12.27 -14.91 -15.36
N ALA A 533 11.61 -15.31 -14.28
CA ALA A 533 10.98 -14.39 -13.33
C ALA A 533 12.02 -13.48 -12.63
N TYR A 534 13.14 -14.03 -12.17
CA TYR A 534 14.22 -13.22 -11.59
C TYR A 534 14.85 -12.24 -12.59
N ARG A 535 15.10 -12.67 -13.84
CA ARG A 535 15.61 -11.77 -14.89
C ARG A 535 14.61 -10.66 -15.20
N THR A 536 13.32 -10.97 -15.21
CA THR A 536 12.25 -9.97 -15.35
C THR A 536 12.26 -8.97 -14.20
N ALA A 537 12.44 -9.44 -12.96
CA ALA A 537 12.56 -8.56 -11.80
C ALA A 537 13.80 -7.64 -11.88
N LEU A 538 14.96 -8.17 -12.32
CA LEU A 538 16.21 -7.42 -12.49
C LEU A 538 16.17 -6.37 -13.60
N ALA A 539 15.19 -6.42 -14.51
CA ALA A 539 14.96 -5.35 -15.48
C ALA A 539 14.45 -4.05 -14.83
N TYR A 540 13.88 -4.14 -13.63
CA TYR A 540 13.31 -3.00 -12.88
C TYR A 540 14.04 -2.74 -11.56
N ARG A 541 14.58 -3.79 -10.94
CA ARG A 541 15.50 -3.68 -9.80
C ARG A 541 16.91 -3.51 -10.33
N THR A 542 17.40 -2.28 -10.40
CA THR A 542 18.78 -1.98 -10.78
C THR A 542 19.60 -1.61 -9.56
N LEU A 543 20.93 -1.65 -9.68
CA LEU A 543 21.84 -1.27 -8.61
C LEU A 543 21.62 0.19 -8.15
N GLU A 544 21.23 1.08 -9.06
CA GLU A 544 20.99 2.50 -8.78
C GLU A 544 19.60 2.75 -8.19
N GLY A 545 18.58 2.01 -8.64
CA GLY A 545 17.18 2.26 -8.30
C GLY A 545 16.65 1.48 -7.10
N ASP A 546 17.18 0.29 -6.86
CA ASP A 546 16.82 -0.62 -5.77
C ASP A 546 18.00 -1.57 -5.46
N PRO A 547 19.10 -1.07 -4.86
CA PRO A 547 20.31 -1.86 -4.61
C PRO A 547 20.03 -3.10 -3.73
N THR A 548 19.19 -2.94 -2.70
CA THR A 548 18.79 -4.03 -1.79
C THR A 548 18.03 -5.12 -2.56
N GLY A 549 16.99 -4.73 -3.32
CA GLY A 549 16.21 -5.66 -4.13
C GLY A 549 17.02 -6.30 -5.26
N TYR A 550 17.93 -5.55 -5.88
CA TYR A 550 18.87 -6.05 -6.89
C TYR A 550 19.76 -7.15 -6.30
N ALA A 551 20.42 -6.90 -5.16
CA ALA A 551 21.30 -7.85 -4.52
C ALA A 551 20.57 -9.15 -4.15
N ALA A 552 19.39 -9.04 -3.54
CA ALA A 552 18.57 -10.20 -3.16
C ALA A 552 18.14 -11.02 -4.39
N THR A 553 17.69 -10.35 -5.45
CA THR A 553 17.23 -11.02 -6.68
C THR A 553 18.39 -11.70 -7.40
N GLN A 554 19.58 -11.09 -7.42
CA GLN A 554 20.80 -11.69 -7.97
C GLN A 554 21.23 -12.94 -7.18
N ASN A 555 21.15 -12.91 -5.84
CA ASN A 555 21.46 -14.09 -5.02
C ASN A 555 20.51 -15.25 -5.31
N ASN A 556 19.21 -14.96 -5.45
CA ASN A 556 18.21 -15.95 -5.80
C ASN A 556 18.43 -16.52 -7.21
N LEU A 557 18.78 -15.66 -8.17
CA LEU A 557 19.14 -16.06 -9.53
C LEU A 557 20.38 -16.99 -9.54
N GLY A 558 21.40 -16.68 -8.74
CA GLY A 558 22.58 -17.54 -8.57
C GLY A 558 22.23 -18.92 -8.03
N THR A 559 21.30 -18.98 -7.07
CA THR A 559 20.79 -20.23 -6.50
C THR A 559 20.04 -21.07 -7.54
N ALA A 560 19.15 -20.44 -8.32
CA ALA A 560 18.41 -21.14 -9.36
C ALA A 560 19.31 -21.68 -10.48
N TYR A 561 20.32 -20.92 -10.92
CA TYR A 561 21.30 -21.42 -11.88
C TYR A 561 22.16 -22.56 -11.31
N TRP A 562 22.56 -22.47 -10.04
CA TRP A 562 23.31 -23.53 -9.39
C TRP A 562 22.53 -24.86 -9.40
N ASP A 563 21.27 -24.83 -8.96
CA ASP A 563 20.41 -26.02 -8.92
C ASP A 563 20.12 -26.55 -10.33
N LEU A 564 19.87 -25.68 -11.31
CA LEU A 564 19.66 -26.08 -12.69
C LEU A 564 20.89 -26.79 -13.27
N GLY A 565 22.08 -26.31 -12.94
CA GLY A 565 23.34 -26.97 -13.30
C GLY A 565 23.45 -28.37 -12.66
N GLY A 566 22.97 -28.55 -11.43
CA GLY A 566 22.89 -29.85 -10.75
C GLY A 566 22.03 -30.89 -11.48
N HIS A 567 21.01 -30.45 -12.23
CA HIS A 567 20.13 -31.33 -13.02
C HIS A 567 20.60 -31.58 -14.46
N CYS A 568 21.71 -30.97 -14.90
CA CYS A 568 22.26 -31.14 -16.25
C CYS A 568 23.21 -32.36 -16.36
N GLU A 569 22.77 -33.57 -16.00
CA GLU A 569 23.66 -34.76 -15.95
C GLU A 569 24.25 -35.17 -17.32
N GLU A 570 23.55 -34.90 -18.44
CA GLU A 570 23.98 -35.34 -19.79
C GLU A 570 24.47 -34.19 -20.71
N ARG A 571 24.64 -32.97 -20.18
CA ARG A 571 24.90 -31.77 -21.00
C ARG A 571 26.04 -30.91 -20.45
N LEU A 572 27.24 -31.50 -20.34
CA LEU A 572 28.44 -30.86 -19.78
C LEU A 572 28.68 -29.40 -20.24
N PRO A 573 28.60 -29.04 -21.53
CA PRO A 573 28.77 -27.64 -21.95
C PRO A 573 27.68 -26.70 -21.43
N ALA A 574 26.42 -27.16 -21.43
CA ALA A 574 25.30 -26.37 -20.91
C ALA A 574 25.38 -26.23 -19.39
N GLN A 575 25.71 -27.32 -18.67
CA GLN A 575 25.95 -27.30 -17.22
C GLN A 575 27.02 -26.28 -16.83
N GLN A 576 28.17 -26.31 -17.51
CA GLN A 576 29.26 -25.36 -17.28
C GLN A 576 28.80 -23.92 -17.52
N GLN A 577 28.01 -23.69 -18.57
CA GLN A 577 27.45 -22.37 -18.84
C GLN A 577 26.51 -21.91 -17.73
N THR A 578 25.62 -22.78 -17.26
CA THR A 578 24.70 -22.49 -16.16
C THR A 578 25.45 -22.15 -14.88
N TRP A 579 26.50 -22.90 -14.53
CA TRP A 579 27.34 -22.57 -13.36
C TRP A 579 28.14 -21.29 -13.50
N ARG A 580 28.59 -20.93 -14.72
CA ARG A 580 29.18 -19.59 -14.96
C ARG A 580 28.14 -18.49 -14.71
N GLN A 581 26.89 -18.68 -15.13
CA GLN A 581 25.81 -17.73 -14.83
C GLN A 581 25.52 -17.64 -13.33
N ALA A 582 25.57 -18.77 -12.60
CA ALA A 582 25.45 -18.77 -11.14
C ALA A 582 26.54 -17.91 -10.47
N ILE A 583 27.80 -18.07 -10.90
CA ILE A 583 28.93 -17.27 -10.39
C ILE A 583 28.70 -15.78 -10.63
N ILE A 584 28.34 -15.39 -11.87
CA ILE A 584 28.08 -13.99 -12.22
C ILE A 584 26.97 -13.41 -11.33
N ALA A 585 25.89 -14.13 -11.12
CA ALA A 585 24.77 -13.66 -10.32
C ALA A 585 25.15 -13.52 -8.83
N TYR A 586 25.81 -14.52 -8.23
CA TYR A 586 26.28 -14.41 -6.85
C TYR A 586 27.30 -13.28 -6.64
N GLU A 587 28.27 -13.14 -7.53
CA GLU A 587 29.26 -12.05 -7.44
C GLU A 587 28.59 -10.68 -7.60
N SER A 588 27.57 -10.58 -8.46
CA SER A 588 26.77 -9.36 -8.61
C SER A 588 26.00 -9.03 -7.33
N ALA A 589 25.44 -10.04 -6.66
CA ALA A 589 24.78 -9.89 -5.37
C ALA A 589 25.74 -9.40 -4.28
N ILE A 590 26.92 -10.02 -4.17
CA ILE A 590 27.96 -9.66 -3.20
C ILE A 590 28.50 -8.25 -3.46
N SER A 591 28.78 -7.91 -4.73
CA SER A 591 29.29 -6.58 -5.09
C SER A 591 28.27 -5.47 -4.80
N ALA A 592 26.98 -5.76 -4.91
CA ALA A 592 25.92 -4.80 -4.64
C ALA A 592 25.80 -4.43 -3.15
N VAL A 593 26.29 -5.28 -2.24
CA VAL A 593 26.24 -5.03 -0.78
C VAL A 593 26.91 -3.71 -0.41
N GLY A 594 28.00 -3.34 -1.08
CA GLY A 594 28.69 -2.06 -0.84
C GLY A 594 27.84 -0.82 -1.16
N SER A 595 26.80 -0.99 -1.99
CA SER A 595 25.86 0.08 -2.37
C SER A 595 24.60 0.11 -1.49
N VAL A 596 24.39 -0.87 -0.61
CA VAL A 596 23.23 -0.94 0.28
C VAL A 596 23.51 -0.10 1.53
N GLN A 597 22.80 1.03 1.66
CA GLN A 597 22.90 1.89 2.84
C GLN A 597 21.80 1.55 3.84
N GLN A 598 22.17 1.18 5.07
CA GLN A 598 21.33 1.10 6.28
C GLN A 598 20.16 0.09 6.27
N GLU A 599 19.81 -0.54 5.16
CA GLU A 599 18.77 -1.56 5.11
C GLU A 599 19.33 -2.98 5.37
N PRO A 600 18.65 -3.79 6.20
CA PRO A 600 19.01 -5.18 6.37
C PRO A 600 18.75 -5.95 5.07
N LEU A 601 19.74 -6.73 4.63
CA LEU A 601 19.60 -7.62 3.50
C LEU A 601 18.67 -8.79 3.84
N SER A 602 17.88 -9.23 2.86
CA SER A 602 17.00 -10.39 2.99
C SER A 602 17.73 -11.74 2.84
N PHE A 603 19.04 -11.72 2.58
CA PHE A 603 19.87 -12.91 2.44
C PHE A 603 21.18 -12.77 3.22
N ASP A 604 21.78 -13.91 3.57
CA ASP A 604 23.08 -13.98 4.23
C ASP A 604 24.20 -13.84 3.19
N VAL A 605 24.93 -12.72 3.24
CA VAL A 605 26.04 -12.42 2.35
C VAL A 605 27.15 -13.46 2.45
N TRP A 606 27.40 -14.01 3.64
CA TRP A 606 28.43 -15.02 3.86
C TRP A 606 27.99 -16.38 3.28
N ALA A 607 26.69 -16.68 3.33
CA ALA A 607 26.13 -17.81 2.59
C ALA A 607 26.33 -17.63 1.08
N ALA A 608 26.16 -16.43 0.53
CA ALA A 608 26.42 -16.16 -0.88
C ALA A 608 27.90 -16.37 -1.26
N HIS A 609 28.83 -15.91 -0.41
CA HIS A 609 30.27 -16.21 -0.56
C HIS A 609 30.54 -17.72 -0.53
N HIS A 610 29.97 -18.44 0.43
CA HIS A 610 30.11 -19.89 0.49
C HIS A 610 29.56 -20.57 -0.79
N SER A 611 28.36 -20.20 -1.22
CA SER A 611 27.69 -20.75 -2.41
C SER A 611 28.52 -20.54 -3.67
N VAL A 612 29.06 -19.33 -3.91
CA VAL A 612 29.88 -19.09 -5.11
C VAL A 612 31.19 -19.88 -5.06
N GLY A 613 31.80 -20.06 -3.89
CA GLY A 613 32.96 -20.95 -3.70
C GLY A 613 32.67 -22.39 -4.12
N VAL A 614 31.50 -22.92 -3.74
CA VAL A 614 31.05 -24.26 -4.15
C VAL A 614 30.89 -24.37 -5.67
N VAL A 615 30.34 -23.33 -6.31
CA VAL A 615 30.20 -23.32 -7.78
C VAL A 615 31.56 -23.30 -8.48
N TYR A 616 32.50 -22.50 -7.99
CA TYR A 616 33.87 -22.47 -8.50
C TYR A 616 34.56 -23.84 -8.39
N ASP A 617 34.41 -24.53 -7.26
CA ASP A 617 34.96 -25.88 -7.06
C ASP A 617 34.36 -26.89 -8.06
N GLN A 618 33.04 -26.90 -8.25
CA GLN A 618 32.40 -27.82 -9.21
C GLN A 618 32.82 -27.53 -10.65
N LEU A 619 32.91 -26.26 -11.02
CA LEU A 619 33.38 -25.88 -12.35
C LEU A 619 34.84 -26.34 -12.56
N ALA A 620 35.69 -26.21 -11.54
CA ALA A 620 37.07 -26.72 -11.60
C ALA A 620 37.14 -28.25 -11.71
N ILE A 621 36.27 -28.98 -11.00
CA ILE A 621 36.19 -30.45 -11.08
C ILE A 621 35.77 -30.90 -12.47
N THR A 622 34.74 -30.27 -13.06
CA THR A 622 34.23 -30.65 -14.39
C THR A 622 35.17 -30.31 -15.54
N LEU A 623 36.07 -29.33 -15.36
CA LEU A 623 37.08 -28.95 -16.35
C LEU A 623 38.40 -29.74 -16.20
N ALA A 624 38.47 -30.74 -15.32
CA ALA A 624 39.67 -31.56 -15.13
C ALA A 624 39.98 -32.45 -16.36
N PRO A 625 41.27 -32.73 -16.68
CA PRO A 625 42.49 -32.19 -16.07
C PRO A 625 43.08 -31.05 -16.93
N GLN A 626 42.75 -29.80 -16.61
CA GLN A 626 43.27 -28.61 -17.29
C GLN A 626 43.78 -27.59 -16.26
N ALA A 627 45.00 -27.81 -15.77
CA ALA A 627 45.56 -27.02 -14.65
C ALA A 627 45.52 -25.50 -14.86
N THR A 628 45.74 -25.03 -16.10
CA THR A 628 45.67 -23.61 -16.47
C THR A 628 44.28 -23.01 -16.29
N VAL A 629 43.23 -23.81 -16.47
CA VAL A 629 41.82 -23.39 -16.30
C VAL A 629 41.37 -23.60 -14.87
N GLN A 630 41.82 -24.67 -14.22
CA GLN A 630 41.43 -25.03 -12.84
C GLN A 630 42.06 -24.11 -11.79
N GLN A 631 43.29 -23.64 -12.00
CA GLN A 631 43.99 -22.79 -11.05
C GLN A 631 43.24 -21.51 -10.66
N PRO A 632 42.78 -20.65 -11.60
CA PRO A 632 42.06 -19.43 -11.24
C PRO A 632 40.74 -19.72 -10.51
N LEU A 633 40.03 -20.79 -10.89
CA LEU A 633 38.76 -21.18 -10.26
C LEU A 633 38.95 -21.60 -8.81
N LEU A 634 39.90 -22.52 -8.54
CA LEU A 634 40.15 -23.00 -7.18
C LEU A 634 40.72 -21.89 -6.28
N THR A 635 41.49 -20.95 -6.84
CA THR A 635 42.00 -19.79 -6.09
C THR A 635 40.86 -18.84 -5.70
N ARG A 636 39.92 -18.55 -6.62
CA ARG A 636 38.73 -17.73 -6.33
C ARG A 636 37.85 -18.40 -5.28
N ALA A 637 37.65 -19.72 -5.36
CA ALA A 637 36.95 -20.48 -4.33
C ALA A 637 37.61 -20.31 -2.94
N THR A 638 38.94 -20.39 -2.83
CA THR A 638 39.65 -20.14 -1.56
C THR A 638 39.32 -18.75 -0.99
N MET A 639 39.33 -17.72 -1.82
CA MET A 639 39.01 -16.35 -1.39
C MET A 639 37.59 -16.27 -0.84
N HIS A 640 36.61 -16.81 -1.56
CA HIS A 640 35.21 -16.76 -1.13
C HIS A 640 34.95 -17.57 0.14
N TYR A 641 35.53 -18.77 0.30
CA TYR A 641 35.41 -19.52 1.55
C TYR A 641 36.08 -18.81 2.73
N THR A 642 37.16 -18.08 2.49
CA THR A 642 37.84 -17.27 3.52
C THR A 642 36.95 -16.13 4.01
N GLU A 643 36.29 -15.41 3.10
CA GLU A 643 35.31 -14.36 3.45
C GLU A 643 34.11 -14.95 4.21
N ALA A 644 33.55 -16.07 3.75
CA ALA A 644 32.44 -16.75 4.43
C ALA A 644 32.83 -17.20 5.85
N LEU A 645 34.02 -17.78 6.00
CA LEU A 645 34.56 -18.21 7.30
C LEU A 645 34.77 -17.03 8.24
N MET A 646 35.35 -15.94 7.75
CA MET A 646 35.56 -14.72 8.53
C MET A 646 34.24 -14.13 9.02
N GLY A 647 33.27 -13.99 8.11
CA GLY A 647 31.95 -13.42 8.41
C GLY A 647 31.16 -14.24 9.42
N TRP A 648 31.02 -15.55 9.19
CA TRP A 648 30.30 -16.42 10.12
C TRP A 648 31.01 -16.58 11.46
N GLN A 649 32.34 -16.58 11.51
CA GLN A 649 33.08 -16.61 12.78
C GLN A 649 32.83 -15.34 13.60
N ALA A 650 32.83 -14.16 12.96
CA ALA A 650 32.53 -12.90 13.64
C ALA A 650 31.10 -12.85 14.21
N MET A 651 30.18 -13.61 13.64
CA MET A 651 28.78 -13.72 14.08
C MET A 651 28.55 -14.89 15.04
N GLU A 652 29.59 -15.65 15.42
CA GLU A 652 29.48 -16.89 16.20
C GLU A 652 28.45 -17.88 15.60
N SER A 653 28.35 -17.91 14.27
CA SER A 653 27.37 -18.72 13.54
C SER A 653 27.73 -20.20 13.54
N ALA A 654 26.73 -21.07 13.64
CA ALA A 654 26.91 -22.52 13.48
C ALA A 654 27.47 -22.89 12.09
N SER A 655 27.33 -22.01 11.09
CA SER A 655 27.83 -22.21 9.72
C SER A 655 29.34 -22.05 9.58
N THR A 656 30.05 -21.57 10.61
CA THR A 656 31.52 -21.42 10.60
C THR A 656 32.24 -22.74 10.29
N ASP A 657 31.78 -23.85 10.88
CA ASP A 657 32.35 -25.17 10.61
C ASP A 657 32.13 -25.61 9.15
N THR A 658 30.99 -25.25 8.55
CA THR A 658 30.69 -25.54 7.14
C THR A 658 31.67 -24.84 6.21
N ALA A 659 31.91 -23.53 6.42
CA ALA A 659 32.88 -22.79 5.63
C ALA A 659 34.32 -23.34 5.79
N LEU A 660 34.70 -23.70 7.02
CA LEU A 660 36.03 -24.28 7.29
C LEU A 660 36.21 -25.61 6.56
N GLN A 661 35.20 -26.48 6.57
CA GLN A 661 35.25 -27.76 5.86
C GLN A 661 35.33 -27.57 4.34
N ALA A 662 34.57 -26.62 3.78
CA ALA A 662 34.61 -26.30 2.36
C ALA A 662 36.00 -25.77 1.93
N LEU A 663 36.60 -24.88 2.74
CA LEU A 663 37.96 -24.38 2.52
C LEU A 663 39.00 -25.51 2.53
N ILE A 664 38.94 -26.43 3.49
CA ILE A 664 39.84 -27.59 3.56
C ILE A 664 39.67 -28.47 2.32
N ARG A 665 38.43 -28.73 1.90
CA ARG A 665 38.16 -29.52 0.69
C ARG A 665 38.73 -28.86 -0.56
N ASN A 666 38.57 -27.54 -0.71
CA ASN A 666 39.18 -26.79 -1.80
C ASN A 666 40.71 -26.91 -1.81
N LEU A 667 41.36 -26.82 -0.66
CA LEU A 667 42.82 -27.00 -0.54
C LEU A 667 43.26 -28.43 -0.92
N GLN A 668 42.46 -29.45 -0.59
CA GLN A 668 42.71 -30.83 -1.02
C GLN A 668 42.54 -30.98 -2.55
N LEU A 669 41.55 -30.31 -3.16
CA LEU A 669 41.37 -30.28 -4.62
C LEU A 669 42.57 -29.62 -5.31
N GLN A 670 43.11 -28.54 -4.74
CA GLN A 670 44.31 -27.89 -5.25
C GLN A 670 45.53 -28.83 -5.20
N ALA A 671 45.77 -29.50 -4.07
CA ALA A 671 46.85 -30.48 -3.98
C ALA A 671 46.70 -31.60 -5.02
N ARG A 672 45.47 -32.07 -5.24
CA ARG A 672 45.15 -33.14 -6.20
C ARG A 672 45.35 -32.72 -7.66
N PHE A 673 44.88 -31.54 -8.06
CA PHE A 673 44.86 -31.13 -9.47
C PHE A 673 46.06 -30.26 -9.86
N LEU A 674 46.61 -29.48 -8.93
CA LEU A 674 47.64 -28.48 -9.18
C LEU A 674 48.96 -28.76 -8.42
N GLY A 675 48.97 -29.75 -7.52
CA GLY A 675 50.12 -30.10 -6.71
C GLY A 675 50.23 -29.33 -5.38
N ILE A 676 51.10 -29.84 -4.50
CA ILE A 676 51.27 -29.33 -3.13
C ILE A 676 51.80 -27.89 -3.09
N GLU A 677 52.60 -27.47 -4.08
CA GLU A 677 53.12 -26.10 -4.15
C GLU A 677 51.99 -25.06 -4.26
N MET A 678 50.94 -25.36 -5.04
CA MET A 678 49.79 -24.47 -5.15
C MET A 678 48.95 -24.47 -3.87
N GLN A 679 48.73 -25.64 -3.26
CA GLN A 679 48.07 -25.72 -1.96
C GLN A 679 48.79 -24.86 -0.90
N GLN A 680 50.12 -24.92 -0.85
CA GLN A 680 50.93 -24.10 0.06
C GLN A 680 50.83 -22.60 -0.26
N ARG A 681 50.77 -22.24 -1.55
CA ARG A 681 50.56 -20.84 -1.95
C ARG A 681 49.21 -20.32 -1.48
N SER A 682 48.12 -21.08 -1.62
CA SER A 682 46.81 -20.68 -1.11
C SER A 682 46.78 -20.65 0.42
N LEU A 683 47.42 -21.61 1.11
CA LEU A 683 47.57 -21.58 2.57
C LEU A 683 48.27 -20.30 3.06
N SER A 684 49.23 -19.75 2.30
CA SER A 684 49.90 -18.50 2.68
C SER A 684 49.01 -17.25 2.61
N GLN A 685 47.84 -17.35 1.95
CA GLN A 685 46.86 -16.26 1.84
C GLN A 685 45.74 -16.36 2.89
N ILE A 686 45.67 -17.47 3.63
CA ILE A 686 44.68 -17.69 4.68
C ILE A 686 45.21 -17.08 6.00
N PRO A 687 44.36 -16.41 6.81
CA PRO A 687 44.74 -15.91 8.13
C PRO A 687 45.44 -16.94 9.00
N ALA A 688 46.52 -16.52 9.67
CA ALA A 688 47.42 -17.41 10.40
C ALA A 688 46.73 -18.18 11.54
N ASP A 689 45.72 -17.58 12.17
CA ASP A 689 45.02 -18.14 13.33
C ASP A 689 44.27 -19.44 13.01
N TRP A 690 43.90 -19.66 11.75
CA TRP A 690 43.17 -20.86 11.32
C TRP A 690 44.08 -22.00 10.84
N LEU A 691 45.34 -21.68 10.54
CA LEU A 691 46.28 -22.65 9.99
C LEU A 691 46.44 -23.90 10.87
N PRO A 692 46.56 -23.84 12.21
CA PRO A 692 46.70 -25.04 13.04
C PRO A 692 45.54 -26.04 12.90
N ASP A 693 44.33 -25.56 12.65
CA ASP A 693 43.14 -26.40 12.48
C ASP A 693 43.02 -26.97 11.07
N ILE A 694 43.39 -26.16 10.07
CA ILE A 694 43.46 -26.58 8.67
C ILE A 694 44.55 -27.65 8.50
N TRP A 695 45.76 -27.42 9.01
CA TRP A 695 46.89 -28.36 8.92
C TRP A 695 46.60 -29.72 9.57
N ARG A 696 45.78 -29.76 10.62
CA ARG A 696 45.39 -31.04 11.25
C ARG A 696 44.47 -31.90 10.36
N LYS A 697 43.86 -31.31 9.33
CA LYS A 697 42.82 -31.93 8.49
C LYS A 697 43.25 -32.08 7.02
N LEU A 698 44.41 -31.53 6.63
CA LEU A 698 45.09 -31.75 5.35
C LEU A 698 46.06 -32.93 5.47
#